data_AF-A0A2H0WPT2-F1
#
_entry.id   AF-A0A2H0WPT2-F1
#
_cell.length_a   1.000
_cell.length_b   1.000
_cell.length_c   1.000
_cell.angle_alpha   90.00
_cell.angle_beta   90.00
_cell.angle_gamma   90.00
#
_symmetry.space_group_name_H-M   'P 1'
#
loop_
_entity.id
_entity.type
_entity.pdbx_description
1 polymer ?
#
loop_
_entity_poly.entity_id
_entity_poly.type
_entity_poly.pdbx_seq_one_letter_code
_entity_poly.pdbx_strand_id
1 'polypeptide(L)'
;MKPEDARSMCPLAGDEKVLIRSRRGRNLEYSEIRYIYDGIIKTGHDNEYEVFSDGEFITGKFNKYPNQELLKITLSNGHQIRMSKFHQNFVLNGDKIEILPADKLNESMSLPYSLKPYSGEGGNYDLGYFIGAFAGDGSFDRDTSVIFSLENEFKKETVDKLENIAKKYFSAHVTKTQSEETKLFTLKVHSQGAVGLCRDFIEGKEREKCYKARLFGTSLEFRRGVLDGHYATDGGNRHRIYTSSLKMVHCLNMLAATLGTTTSIYKDEREGRLGKEPNFAVLIYQLNRKQYGEFWKKYKDKLWVKIAKMEKSTRSAAFCFEVKDGPPIFTVGNTGILTHNCRLRLDNRELRRKGGGLFGANPLTGSIGVVTINMPRIGYLSKTKSEFKQKLSDFMDLAKESLITKRRIIEDFTEKGLYPYSKFYLNAIKQRFGEYWKNHFNTIGLVGMNEACLNFLKEKIATEKGRKFSLEILAFMREKMSKYQEETNQLFNLEATPAEGTSYRFAREDRKRFKDIIFGNNEAVYQKGAEPYYTNSTQLPVDYTLDIFEALQHQDELQCQYTGGTVFHGFLGESLQDIKSVKKIVKKITESFRLPYFTLTPTFSICPKHGYLAGGHFYCPKCDEEIVREKERLEKEGMKVEIQD
;
A
#
# COMPACT_ATOMS: atom_id res chain seq x y z
N MET A 1 16.92 13.95 -4.67
CA MET A 1 16.60 12.58 -5.13
C MET A 1 15.55 12.69 -6.23
N LYS A 2 15.60 11.85 -7.26
CA LYS A 2 14.58 11.82 -8.33
C LYS A 2 13.28 11.22 -7.76
N PRO A 3 12.10 11.42 -8.40
CA PRO A 3 10.81 10.77 -8.04
C PRO A 3 10.85 9.23 -7.91
N GLU A 4 11.99 8.65 -8.23
CA GLU A 4 12.35 7.26 -8.34
C GLU A 4 12.91 6.70 -7.02
N ASP A 5 13.42 7.55 -6.13
CA ASP A 5 14.21 7.12 -4.96
C ASP A 5 13.36 6.91 -3.68
N ALA A 6 12.15 7.47 -3.61
CA ALA A 6 11.26 7.37 -2.44
C ALA A 6 10.36 6.11 -2.44
N ARG A 7 10.31 5.39 -3.57
CA ARG A 7 9.76 4.02 -3.65
C ARG A 7 10.94 3.15 -4.03
N SER A 8 11.12 1.98 -3.40
CA SER A 8 12.00 0.96 -3.97
C SER A 8 11.38 0.53 -5.30
N MET A 9 11.63 1.26 -6.40
CA MET A 9 10.95 0.99 -7.68
C MET A 9 11.32 -0.42 -8.15
N CYS A 10 10.41 -1.37 -7.94
CA CYS A 10 10.52 -2.71 -8.47
C CYS A 10 9.47 -2.99 -9.56
N PRO A 11 9.36 -2.17 -10.63
CA PRO A 11 8.36 -2.41 -11.64
C PRO A 11 8.87 -3.37 -12.75
N LEU A 12 8.06 -4.39 -13.03
CA LEU A 12 8.20 -5.36 -14.11
C LEU A 12 7.44 -4.91 -15.37
N ALA A 13 7.75 -5.50 -16.53
CA ALA A 13 6.97 -5.24 -17.74
C ALA A 13 5.50 -5.72 -17.57
N GLY A 14 4.58 -5.03 -18.23
CA GLY A 14 3.14 -5.29 -18.05
C GLY A 14 2.63 -6.61 -18.63
N ASP A 15 3.38 -7.24 -19.53
CA ASP A 15 3.09 -8.56 -20.11
C ASP A 15 3.74 -9.71 -19.31
N GLU A 16 4.43 -9.40 -18.21
CA GLU A 16 4.78 -10.43 -17.24
C GLU A 16 3.49 -10.95 -16.59
N LYS A 17 3.36 -12.28 -16.47
CA LYS A 17 2.19 -12.91 -15.86
C LYS A 17 2.34 -13.09 -14.36
N VAL A 18 1.21 -13.25 -13.68
CA VAL A 18 1.10 -13.64 -12.27
C VAL A 18 -0.05 -14.60 -12.05
N LEU A 19 0.03 -15.36 -10.96
CA LEU A 19 -1.07 -16.19 -10.47
C LEU A 19 -1.70 -15.51 -9.24
N ILE A 20 -2.99 -15.21 -9.30
CA ILE A 20 -3.72 -14.51 -8.23
C ILE A 20 -4.95 -15.30 -7.77
N ARG A 21 -5.43 -15.05 -6.55
CA ARG A 21 -6.78 -15.48 -6.14
C ARG A 21 -7.80 -14.47 -6.65
N SER A 22 -8.79 -14.94 -7.41
CA SER A 22 -9.87 -14.10 -7.91
C SER A 22 -10.79 -13.66 -6.76
N ARG A 23 -11.31 -12.44 -6.83
CA ARG A 23 -12.31 -11.94 -5.87
C ARG A 23 -13.72 -12.48 -6.12
N ARG A 24 -14.00 -13.01 -7.31
CA ARG A 24 -15.34 -13.49 -7.71
C ARG A 24 -15.63 -14.95 -7.27
N GLY A 25 -14.78 -15.54 -6.41
CA GLY A 25 -14.94 -16.89 -5.86
C GLY A 25 -13.61 -17.56 -5.52
N ARG A 26 -13.60 -18.85 -5.12
CA ARG A 26 -12.37 -19.63 -4.80
C ARG A 26 -11.50 -19.99 -6.01
N ASN A 27 -11.60 -19.27 -7.13
CA ASN A 27 -10.91 -19.59 -8.37
C ASN A 27 -9.62 -18.79 -8.52
N LEU A 28 -8.58 -19.45 -9.03
CA LEU A 28 -7.32 -18.79 -9.39
C LEU A 28 -7.45 -18.13 -10.77
N GLU A 29 -6.70 -17.05 -10.97
CA GLU A 29 -6.55 -16.36 -12.24
C GLU A 29 -5.07 -16.26 -12.61
N TYR A 30 -4.73 -16.61 -13.84
CA TYR A 30 -3.36 -16.57 -14.37
C TYR A 30 -3.32 -15.61 -15.57
N SER A 31 -2.83 -14.39 -15.35
CA SER A 31 -2.98 -13.29 -16.30
C SER A 31 -1.79 -12.33 -16.27
N GLU A 32 -1.68 -11.50 -17.31
CA GLU A 32 -0.67 -10.45 -17.39
C GLU A 32 -0.95 -9.35 -16.36
N ILE A 33 0.11 -8.80 -15.76
CA ILE A 33 -0.01 -7.76 -14.73
C ILE A 33 -0.80 -6.55 -15.25
N ARG A 34 -0.62 -6.18 -16.53
CA ARG A 34 -1.37 -5.07 -17.15
C ARG A 34 -2.87 -5.30 -17.13
N TYR A 35 -3.34 -6.49 -17.48
CA TYR A 35 -4.77 -6.78 -17.53
C TYR A 35 -5.39 -6.80 -16.13
N ILE A 36 -4.65 -7.32 -15.14
CA ILE A 36 -5.07 -7.29 -13.74
C ILE A 36 -5.18 -5.84 -13.27
N TYR A 37 -4.17 -5.00 -13.55
CA TYR A 37 -4.17 -3.59 -13.16
C TYR A 37 -5.28 -2.78 -13.86
N ASP A 38 -5.42 -2.89 -15.18
CA ASP A 38 -6.42 -2.11 -15.92
C ASP A 38 -7.86 -2.55 -15.57
N GLY A 39 -8.05 -3.79 -15.11
CA GLY A 39 -9.31 -4.27 -14.53
C GLY A 39 -9.69 -3.55 -13.22
N ILE A 40 -8.72 -3.09 -12.42
CA ILE A 40 -8.93 -2.30 -11.20
C ILE A 40 -9.65 -0.99 -11.54
N ILE A 41 -9.12 -0.24 -12.51
CA ILE A 41 -9.63 1.09 -12.89
C ILE A 41 -11.10 1.02 -13.27
N LYS A 42 -11.53 -0.09 -13.89
CA LYS A 42 -12.91 -0.28 -14.36
C LYS A 42 -13.91 -0.63 -13.24
N THR A 43 -13.46 -1.12 -12.09
CA THR A 43 -14.36 -1.70 -11.06
C THR A 43 -14.46 -0.89 -9.77
N GLY A 44 -13.56 0.08 -9.52
CA GLY A 44 -13.71 1.08 -8.44
C GLY A 44 -13.66 0.54 -6.99
N HIS A 45 -13.25 -0.71 -6.78
CA HIS A 45 -13.19 -1.35 -5.47
C HIS A 45 -11.79 -1.30 -4.84
N ASP A 46 -11.72 -1.61 -3.53
CA ASP A 46 -10.48 -1.60 -2.72
C ASP A 46 -9.34 -2.39 -3.39
N ASN A 47 -8.10 -1.92 -3.38
CA ASN A 47 -7.04 -2.33 -4.32
C ASN A 47 -6.20 -3.57 -3.94
N GLU A 48 -6.65 -4.42 -3.00
CA GLU A 48 -5.86 -5.57 -2.49
C GLU A 48 -6.03 -6.88 -3.27
N TYR A 49 -4.92 -7.53 -3.60
CA TYR A 49 -4.84 -8.82 -4.31
C TYR A 49 -3.97 -9.80 -3.53
N GLU A 50 -4.31 -11.07 -3.62
CA GLU A 50 -3.45 -12.17 -3.19
C GLU A 50 -2.72 -12.75 -4.39
N VAL A 51 -1.39 -12.64 -4.42
CA VAL A 51 -0.53 -13.11 -5.52
C VAL A 51 0.34 -14.26 -5.03
N PHE A 52 0.51 -15.29 -5.86
CA PHE A 52 1.42 -16.39 -5.58
C PHE A 52 2.88 -15.92 -5.51
N SER A 53 3.56 -16.19 -4.39
CA SER A 53 4.99 -15.95 -4.21
C SER A 53 5.63 -16.95 -3.25
N ASP A 54 6.81 -17.47 -3.61
CA ASP A 54 7.64 -18.36 -2.76
C ASP A 54 6.89 -19.52 -2.08
N GLY A 55 5.91 -20.12 -2.77
CA GLY A 55 5.15 -21.28 -2.27
C GLY A 55 3.86 -20.92 -1.52
N GLU A 56 3.52 -19.65 -1.37
CA GLU A 56 2.31 -19.16 -0.68
C GLU A 56 1.61 -18.04 -1.46
N PHE A 57 0.45 -17.58 -0.99
CA PHE A 57 -0.23 -16.39 -1.54
C PHE A 57 -0.03 -15.22 -0.58
N ILE A 58 0.43 -14.10 -1.11
CA ILE A 58 0.73 -12.88 -0.34
C ILE A 58 -0.18 -11.73 -0.76
N THR A 59 -0.63 -10.94 0.23
CA THR A 59 -1.55 -9.82 0.00
C THR A 59 -0.81 -8.53 -0.31
N GLY A 60 -1.28 -7.77 -1.30
CA GLY A 60 -0.66 -6.53 -1.73
C GLY A 60 -1.48 -5.76 -2.77
N LYS A 61 -0.90 -4.70 -3.34
CA LYS A 61 -1.56 -3.82 -4.34
C LYS A 61 -0.69 -3.64 -5.57
N PHE A 62 -1.27 -3.60 -6.76
CA PHE A 62 -0.52 -3.28 -7.98
C PHE A 62 -0.42 -1.76 -8.18
N ASN A 63 0.76 -1.29 -8.57
CA ASN A 63 1.08 0.10 -8.88
C ASN A 63 1.62 0.20 -10.31
N LYS A 64 1.21 1.23 -11.06
CA LYS A 64 1.68 1.49 -12.43
C LYS A 64 2.66 2.66 -12.49
N TYR A 65 3.75 2.47 -13.20
CA TYR A 65 4.78 3.46 -13.45
C TYR A 65 4.87 3.72 -14.96
N PRO A 66 4.50 4.92 -15.43
CA PRO A 66 4.60 5.24 -16.85
C PRO A 66 6.06 5.39 -17.28
N ASN A 67 6.31 5.11 -18.57
CA ASN A 67 7.54 5.46 -19.28
C ASN A 67 8.87 5.02 -18.62
N GLN A 68 8.94 3.76 -18.19
CA GLN A 68 10.13 3.17 -17.59
C GLN A 68 11.07 2.63 -18.68
N GLU A 69 12.37 2.80 -18.48
CA GLU A 69 13.41 2.16 -19.31
C GLU A 69 13.55 0.71 -18.87
N LEU A 70 13.18 -0.22 -19.76
CA LEU A 70 13.19 -1.65 -19.48
C LEU A 70 14.51 -2.31 -19.91
N LEU A 71 14.95 -3.28 -19.13
CA LEU A 71 15.99 -4.23 -19.46
C LEU A 71 15.36 -5.61 -19.66
N LYS A 72 15.80 -6.31 -20.71
CA LYS A 72 15.50 -7.70 -20.96
C LYS A 72 16.66 -8.54 -20.43
N ILE A 73 16.40 -9.35 -19.41
CA ILE A 73 17.37 -10.26 -18.82
C ILE A 73 17.08 -11.66 -19.33
N THR A 74 18.07 -12.28 -19.98
CA THR A 74 18.03 -13.66 -20.44
C THR A 74 18.90 -14.50 -19.51
N LEU A 75 18.33 -15.59 -18.99
CA LEU A 75 19.00 -16.52 -18.10
C LEU A 75 19.50 -17.73 -18.86
N SER A 76 20.49 -18.43 -18.30
CA SER A 76 21.14 -19.56 -18.98
C SER A 76 20.23 -20.76 -19.22
N ASN A 77 19.05 -20.81 -18.58
CA ASN A 77 18.01 -21.80 -18.85
C ASN A 77 17.00 -21.36 -19.93
N GLY A 78 17.26 -20.27 -20.65
CA GLY A 78 16.39 -19.76 -21.72
C GLY A 78 15.24 -18.88 -21.23
N HIS A 79 15.11 -18.63 -19.91
CA HIS A 79 14.08 -17.74 -19.40
C HIS A 79 14.41 -16.30 -19.73
N GLN A 80 13.38 -15.53 -20.08
CA GLN A 80 13.49 -14.11 -20.35
C GLN A 80 12.55 -13.36 -19.43
N ILE A 81 13.06 -12.34 -18.77
CA ILE A 81 12.28 -11.45 -17.90
C ILE A 81 12.56 -10.01 -18.27
N ARG A 82 11.51 -9.18 -18.29
CA ARG A 82 11.63 -7.75 -18.57
C ARG A 82 11.27 -6.93 -17.34
N MET A 83 12.18 -6.04 -16.96
CA MET A 83 12.05 -5.23 -15.75
C MET A 83 12.65 -3.84 -15.94
N SER A 84 12.20 -2.86 -15.16
CA SER A 84 12.83 -1.53 -15.18
C SER A 84 14.29 -1.63 -14.77
N LYS A 85 15.14 -0.75 -15.30
CA LYS A 85 16.55 -0.66 -14.91
C LYS A 85 16.77 -0.47 -13.41
N PHE A 86 15.78 0.10 -12.72
CA PHE A 86 15.81 0.35 -11.28
C PHE A 86 15.24 -0.80 -10.44
N HIS A 87 14.68 -1.81 -11.10
CA HIS A 87 14.03 -2.95 -10.46
C HIS A 87 15.02 -3.68 -9.56
N GLN A 88 14.72 -3.78 -8.27
CA GLN A 88 15.59 -4.49 -7.34
C GLN A 88 15.47 -6.01 -7.57
N ASN A 89 16.59 -6.71 -7.47
CA ASN A 89 16.67 -8.14 -7.65
C ASN A 89 17.40 -8.75 -6.45
N PHE A 90 16.94 -9.92 -5.99
CA PHE A 90 17.76 -10.76 -5.14
C PHE A 90 18.77 -11.47 -6.02
N VAL A 91 20.05 -11.29 -5.72
CA VAL A 91 21.13 -11.74 -6.57
C VAL A 91 22.13 -12.54 -5.75
N LEU A 92 22.55 -13.69 -6.27
CA LEU A 92 23.71 -14.40 -5.76
C LEU A 92 24.93 -13.95 -6.54
N ASN A 93 25.85 -13.28 -5.85
CA ASN A 93 27.11 -12.78 -6.38
C ASN A 93 28.26 -13.51 -5.66
N GLY A 94 28.83 -14.51 -6.33
CA GLY A 94 29.72 -15.49 -5.69
C GLY A 94 28.97 -16.33 -4.63
N ASP A 95 29.26 -16.06 -3.35
CA ASP A 95 28.62 -16.71 -2.19
C ASP A 95 27.77 -15.75 -1.34
N LYS A 96 27.65 -14.48 -1.76
CA LYS A 96 26.86 -13.45 -1.07
C LYS A 96 25.52 -13.25 -1.77
N ILE A 97 24.46 -13.13 -0.97
CA ILE A 97 23.13 -12.72 -1.46
C ILE A 97 22.99 -11.23 -1.22
N GLU A 98 22.78 -10.48 -2.29
CA GLU A 98 22.66 -9.02 -2.28
C GLU A 98 21.35 -8.59 -2.96
N ILE A 99 20.93 -7.35 -2.70
CA ILE A 99 19.81 -6.73 -3.40
C ILE A 99 20.39 -5.65 -4.31
N LEU A 100 20.25 -5.82 -5.62
CA LEU A 100 20.82 -4.92 -6.62
C LEU A 100 19.76 -4.49 -7.65
N PRO A 101 19.77 -3.22 -8.12
CA PRO A 101 18.97 -2.80 -9.25
C PRO A 101 19.38 -3.54 -10.53
N ALA A 102 18.44 -3.66 -11.47
CA ALA A 102 18.64 -4.39 -12.73
C ALA A 102 19.82 -3.86 -13.57
N ASP A 103 20.12 -2.56 -13.51
CA ASP A 103 21.25 -1.94 -14.22
C ASP A 103 22.64 -2.23 -13.61
N LYS A 104 22.69 -2.85 -12.42
CA LYS A 104 23.92 -3.31 -11.76
C LYS A 104 24.12 -4.82 -11.86
N LEU A 105 23.20 -5.53 -12.51
CA LEU A 105 23.35 -6.94 -12.79
C LEU A 105 24.43 -7.17 -13.85
N ASN A 106 25.02 -8.36 -13.85
CA ASN A 106 25.99 -8.81 -14.84
C ASN A 106 25.97 -10.34 -14.98
N GLU A 107 26.72 -10.87 -15.93
CA GLU A 107 26.71 -12.31 -16.27
C GLU A 107 27.38 -13.21 -15.21
N SER A 108 28.12 -12.63 -14.24
CA SER A 108 28.67 -13.42 -13.12
C SER A 108 27.65 -13.65 -12.00
N MET A 109 26.46 -13.07 -12.10
CA MET A 109 25.42 -13.09 -11.09
C MET A 109 24.30 -14.09 -11.42
N SER A 110 23.59 -14.54 -10.38
CA SER A 110 22.47 -15.48 -10.53
C SER A 110 21.18 -15.00 -9.87
N LEU A 111 20.03 -15.36 -10.47
CA LEU A 111 18.69 -15.07 -9.95
C LEU A 111 18.02 -16.32 -9.35
N PRO A 112 17.20 -16.17 -8.29
CA PRO A 112 16.66 -17.29 -7.54
C PRO A 112 15.30 -17.79 -8.06
N TYR A 113 15.05 -19.07 -7.82
CA TYR A 113 13.76 -19.75 -7.91
C TYR A 113 13.42 -20.35 -6.54
N SER A 114 12.12 -20.43 -6.23
CA SER A 114 11.67 -21.11 -5.02
C SER A 114 11.78 -22.61 -5.16
N LEU A 115 12.22 -23.28 -4.10
CA LEU A 115 12.08 -24.73 -3.96
C LEU A 115 10.88 -25.12 -3.10
N LYS A 116 10.07 -24.14 -2.65
CA LYS A 116 8.90 -24.40 -1.82
C LYS A 116 7.69 -24.71 -2.70
N PRO A 117 7.14 -25.93 -2.63
CA PRO A 117 5.91 -26.25 -3.33
C PRO A 117 4.72 -25.52 -2.70
N TYR A 118 3.79 -25.08 -3.53
CA TYR A 118 2.45 -24.71 -3.07
C TYR A 118 1.68 -25.98 -2.73
N SER A 119 1.01 -26.08 -1.58
CA SER A 119 0.28 -27.29 -1.19
C SER A 119 -0.92 -27.58 -2.10
N GLY A 120 -1.79 -26.59 -2.27
CA GLY A 120 -3.04 -26.68 -3.04
C GLY A 120 -3.99 -27.78 -2.53
N GLU A 121 -5.19 -27.84 -3.11
CA GLU A 121 -6.23 -28.78 -2.68
C GLU A 121 -7.03 -29.33 -3.87
N GLY A 122 -7.51 -30.57 -3.75
CA GLY A 122 -8.37 -31.21 -4.74
C GLY A 122 -7.62 -31.94 -5.86
N GLY A 123 -8.25 -32.99 -6.38
CA GLY A 123 -7.68 -33.89 -7.38
C GLY A 123 -6.72 -34.93 -6.79
N ASN A 124 -6.54 -36.02 -7.53
CA ASN A 124 -5.58 -37.09 -7.24
C ASN A 124 -4.61 -37.30 -8.42
N TYR A 125 -3.59 -38.12 -8.22
CA TYR A 125 -2.58 -38.40 -9.23
C TYR A 125 -3.16 -38.97 -10.54
N ASP A 126 -4.09 -39.94 -10.46
CA ASP A 126 -4.68 -40.61 -11.64
C ASP A 126 -5.41 -39.62 -12.56
N LEU A 127 -6.27 -38.78 -11.99
CA LEU A 127 -6.99 -37.75 -12.74
C LEU A 127 -6.04 -36.69 -13.29
N GLY A 128 -5.00 -36.34 -12.53
CA GLY A 128 -3.92 -35.50 -13.01
C GLY A 128 -3.24 -36.10 -14.24
N TYR A 129 -2.87 -37.38 -14.19
CA TYR A 129 -2.27 -38.12 -15.30
C TYR A 129 -3.13 -38.10 -16.56
N PHE A 130 -4.44 -38.30 -16.41
CA PHE A 130 -5.37 -38.22 -17.53
C PHE A 130 -5.38 -36.83 -18.18
N ILE A 131 -5.41 -35.76 -17.37
CA ILE A 131 -5.34 -34.37 -17.85
C ILE A 131 -4.00 -34.07 -18.54
N GLY A 132 -2.90 -34.51 -17.94
CA GLY A 132 -1.57 -34.40 -18.51
C GLY A 132 -1.47 -35.03 -19.89
N ALA A 133 -1.92 -36.29 -19.99
CA ALA A 133 -1.94 -37.04 -21.23
C ALA A 133 -2.78 -36.34 -22.30
N PHE A 134 -3.91 -35.74 -21.91
CA PHE A 134 -4.78 -34.99 -22.81
C PHE A 134 -4.12 -33.71 -23.32
N ALA A 135 -3.32 -33.04 -22.48
CA ALA A 135 -2.61 -31.82 -22.85
C ALA A 135 -1.65 -32.05 -24.03
N GLY A 136 -0.92 -33.17 -24.03
CA GLY A 136 -0.10 -33.61 -25.16
C GLY A 136 -0.98 -34.08 -26.33
N ASP A 137 -1.26 -35.38 -26.38
CA ASP A 137 -1.88 -36.04 -27.55
C ASP A 137 -3.42 -36.19 -27.47
N GLY A 138 -4.08 -35.46 -26.58
CA GLY A 138 -5.54 -35.52 -26.44
C GLY A 138 -6.30 -34.72 -27.50
N SER A 139 -7.50 -35.15 -27.86
CA SER A 139 -8.45 -34.36 -28.65
C SER A 139 -9.88 -34.69 -28.24
N PHE A 140 -10.80 -33.77 -28.53
CA PHE A 140 -12.22 -34.00 -28.30
C PHE A 140 -12.86 -34.54 -29.57
N ASP A 141 -13.67 -35.60 -29.42
CA ASP A 141 -14.72 -35.90 -30.41
C ASP A 141 -16.04 -35.33 -29.89
N ARG A 142 -16.36 -34.14 -30.39
CA ARG A 142 -17.52 -33.34 -29.97
C ARG A 142 -17.55 -33.16 -28.44
N ASP A 143 -18.72 -33.34 -27.83
CA ASP A 143 -18.94 -33.27 -26.39
C ASP A 143 -19.05 -34.65 -25.73
N THR A 144 -18.81 -35.73 -26.48
CA THR A 144 -19.12 -37.09 -26.03
C THR A 144 -17.90 -37.89 -25.62
N SER A 145 -16.75 -37.66 -26.26
CA SER A 145 -15.57 -38.51 -26.07
C SER A 145 -14.25 -37.75 -26.04
N VAL A 146 -13.29 -38.31 -25.32
CA VAL A 146 -11.88 -37.92 -25.34
C VAL A 146 -11.12 -38.94 -26.18
N ILE A 147 -10.28 -38.47 -27.10
CA ILE A 147 -9.42 -39.29 -27.94
C ILE A 147 -7.96 -39.02 -27.58
N PHE A 148 -7.16 -40.08 -27.43
CA PHE A 148 -5.70 -39.98 -27.35
C PHE A 148 -5.09 -40.64 -28.58
N SER A 149 -4.24 -39.91 -29.31
CA SER A 149 -3.56 -40.39 -30.51
C SER A 149 -2.09 -40.62 -30.23
N LEU A 150 -1.69 -41.86 -29.96
CA LEU A 150 -0.37 -42.25 -29.47
C LEU A 150 0.41 -43.04 -30.52
N GLU A 151 1.73 -42.92 -30.58
CA GLU A 151 2.58 -43.70 -31.51
C GLU A 151 2.88 -45.12 -30.95
N ASN A 152 2.80 -46.16 -31.80
CA ASN A 152 2.62 -47.57 -31.40
C ASN A 152 3.72 -48.20 -30.52
N GLU A 153 5.00 -47.89 -30.73
CA GLU A 153 6.06 -48.80 -30.26
C GLU A 153 6.49 -48.58 -28.80
N PHE A 154 6.07 -47.49 -28.12
CA PHE A 154 6.62 -47.12 -26.80
C PHE A 154 5.61 -46.77 -25.68
N LYS A 155 4.30 -47.06 -25.84
CA LYS A 155 3.28 -46.55 -24.89
C LYS A 155 2.17 -47.51 -24.45
N LYS A 156 2.38 -48.83 -24.53
CA LYS A 156 1.41 -49.82 -24.02
C LYS A 156 1.01 -49.55 -22.56
N GLU A 157 1.99 -49.24 -21.70
CA GLU A 157 1.75 -48.88 -20.30
C GLU A 157 0.89 -47.63 -20.13
N THR A 158 1.10 -46.61 -20.99
CA THR A 158 0.30 -45.38 -20.96
C THR A 158 -1.14 -45.65 -21.37
N VAL A 159 -1.35 -46.47 -22.40
CA VAL A 159 -2.68 -46.90 -22.86
C VAL A 159 -3.41 -47.65 -21.74
N ASP A 160 -2.76 -48.65 -21.15
CA ASP A 160 -3.35 -49.48 -20.09
C ASP A 160 -3.70 -48.62 -18.86
N LYS A 161 -2.82 -47.68 -18.51
CA LYS A 161 -3.08 -46.73 -17.41
C LYS A 161 -4.26 -45.79 -17.72
N LEU A 162 -4.31 -45.20 -18.91
CA LEU A 162 -5.43 -44.33 -19.32
C LEU A 162 -6.75 -45.09 -19.37
N GLU A 163 -6.76 -46.34 -19.84
CA GLU A 163 -7.94 -47.19 -19.84
C GLU A 163 -8.39 -47.52 -18.40
N ASN A 164 -7.46 -47.86 -17.51
CA ASN A 164 -7.77 -48.14 -16.12
C ASN A 164 -8.35 -46.90 -15.42
N ILE A 165 -7.78 -45.72 -15.66
CA ILE A 165 -8.32 -44.46 -15.15
C ILE A 165 -9.72 -44.22 -15.71
N ALA A 166 -9.90 -44.44 -17.02
CA ALA A 166 -11.19 -44.23 -17.69
C ALA A 166 -12.31 -45.12 -17.12
N LYS A 167 -12.02 -46.40 -16.88
CA LYS A 167 -12.96 -47.35 -16.26
C LYS A 167 -13.22 -47.01 -14.79
N LYS A 168 -12.15 -46.72 -14.04
CA LYS A 168 -12.23 -46.50 -12.58
C LYS A 168 -12.99 -45.22 -12.20
N TYR A 169 -12.74 -44.10 -12.88
CA TYR A 169 -13.29 -42.80 -12.47
C TYR A 169 -14.48 -42.32 -13.30
N PHE A 170 -14.65 -42.81 -14.52
CA PHE A 170 -15.73 -42.36 -15.40
C PHE A 170 -16.69 -43.48 -15.82
N SER A 171 -16.46 -44.72 -15.39
CA SER A 171 -17.20 -45.91 -15.84
C SER A 171 -17.32 -45.97 -17.37
N ALA A 172 -16.29 -45.47 -18.07
CA ALA A 172 -16.36 -45.21 -19.50
C ALA A 172 -16.08 -46.48 -20.30
N HIS A 173 -16.84 -46.66 -21.39
CA HIS A 173 -16.46 -47.58 -22.45
C HIS A 173 -15.26 -47.00 -23.21
N VAL A 174 -14.30 -47.86 -23.59
CA VAL A 174 -13.08 -47.45 -24.27
C VAL A 174 -12.93 -48.24 -25.57
N THR A 175 -12.70 -47.54 -26.68
CA THR A 175 -12.42 -48.13 -28.00
C THR A 175 -10.94 -47.97 -28.34
N LYS A 176 -10.32 -49.04 -28.84
CA LYS A 176 -8.92 -49.06 -29.27
C LYS A 176 -8.87 -49.32 -30.77
N THR A 177 -8.16 -48.49 -31.52
CA THR A 177 -7.95 -48.68 -32.96
C THR A 177 -6.47 -48.51 -33.27
N GLN A 178 -5.90 -49.44 -34.04
CA GLN A 178 -4.51 -49.39 -34.48
C GLN A 178 -4.49 -49.30 -36.00
N SER A 179 -3.80 -48.29 -36.55
CA SER A 179 -3.60 -48.16 -37.99
C SER A 179 -2.30 -48.85 -38.40
N GLU A 180 -2.38 -49.82 -39.33
CA GLU A 180 -1.22 -50.55 -39.86
C GLU A 180 -0.32 -49.64 -40.73
N GLU A 181 -0.90 -48.65 -41.42
CA GLU A 181 -0.18 -47.72 -42.30
C GLU A 181 0.54 -46.60 -41.55
N THR A 182 -0.10 -46.00 -40.54
CA THR A 182 0.44 -44.80 -39.84
C THR A 182 1.15 -45.13 -38.53
N LYS A 183 1.12 -46.40 -38.10
CA LYS A 183 1.60 -46.86 -36.78
C LYS A 183 1.00 -46.06 -35.60
N LEU A 184 -0.14 -45.39 -35.79
CA LEU A 184 -0.85 -44.67 -34.73
C LEU A 184 -1.80 -45.61 -34.00
N PHE A 185 -1.74 -45.55 -32.66
CA PHE A 185 -2.67 -46.17 -31.73
C PHE A 185 -3.64 -45.11 -31.20
N THR A 186 -4.93 -45.33 -31.39
CA THR A 186 -5.97 -44.41 -30.94
C THR A 186 -6.76 -45.03 -29.80
N LEU A 187 -6.81 -44.33 -28.67
CA LEU A 187 -7.62 -44.67 -27.51
C LEU A 187 -8.78 -43.67 -27.40
N LYS A 188 -10.01 -44.13 -27.60
CA LYS A 188 -11.22 -43.31 -27.46
C LYS A 188 -11.97 -43.66 -26.18
N VAL A 189 -12.08 -42.69 -25.27
CA VAL A 189 -12.80 -42.77 -24.01
C VAL A 189 -14.17 -42.11 -24.17
N HIS A 190 -15.24 -42.91 -24.16
CA HIS A 190 -16.61 -42.44 -24.34
C HIS A 190 -17.18 -42.01 -22.99
N SER A 191 -16.98 -40.74 -22.62
CA SER A 191 -17.53 -40.16 -21.39
C SER A 191 -17.59 -38.65 -21.44
N GLN A 192 -18.79 -38.11 -21.23
CA GLN A 192 -19.01 -36.67 -21.03
C GLN A 192 -18.30 -36.15 -19.76
N GLY A 193 -18.18 -36.99 -18.73
CA GLY A 193 -17.45 -36.64 -17.50
C GLY A 193 -15.95 -36.46 -17.76
N ALA A 194 -15.35 -37.32 -18.58
CA ALA A 194 -13.96 -37.17 -19.00
C ALA A 194 -13.75 -35.91 -19.85
N VAL A 195 -14.70 -35.59 -20.74
CA VAL A 195 -14.70 -34.34 -21.52
C VAL A 195 -14.78 -33.12 -20.60
N GLY A 196 -15.72 -33.13 -19.63
CA GLY A 196 -15.89 -32.08 -18.63
C GLY A 196 -14.63 -31.85 -17.81
N LEU A 197 -13.99 -32.92 -17.33
CA LEU A 197 -12.73 -32.83 -16.59
C LEU A 197 -11.63 -32.18 -17.43
N CYS A 198 -11.44 -32.62 -18.68
CA CYS A 198 -10.45 -32.01 -19.58
C CYS A 198 -10.72 -30.52 -19.80
N ARG A 199 -11.98 -30.12 -19.97
CA ARG A 199 -12.38 -28.72 -20.14
C ARG A 199 -12.19 -27.87 -18.89
N ASP A 200 -12.23 -28.46 -17.71
CA ASP A 200 -12.00 -27.73 -16.45
C ASP A 200 -10.54 -27.30 -16.28
N PHE A 201 -9.60 -28.02 -16.90
CA PHE A 201 -8.16 -27.82 -16.70
C PHE A 201 -7.40 -27.41 -17.95
N ILE A 202 -7.96 -27.60 -19.15
CA ILE A 202 -7.30 -27.30 -20.42
C ILE A 202 -8.20 -26.40 -21.25
N GLU A 203 -7.59 -25.40 -21.88
CA GLU A 203 -8.22 -24.52 -22.86
C GLU A 203 -7.42 -24.52 -24.16
N GLY A 204 -8.02 -24.00 -25.22
CA GLY A 204 -7.46 -24.06 -26.57
C GLY A 204 -7.71 -25.42 -27.24
N LYS A 205 -7.28 -25.52 -28.50
CA LYS A 205 -7.36 -26.73 -29.32
C LYS A 205 -6.02 -26.93 -30.02
N GLU A 206 -5.67 -28.18 -30.31
CA GLU A 206 -4.47 -28.54 -31.08
C GLU A 206 -3.22 -27.81 -30.57
N ARG A 207 -2.62 -26.95 -31.40
CA ARG A 207 -1.39 -26.21 -31.12
C ARG A 207 -1.56 -25.04 -30.15
N GLU A 208 -2.79 -24.64 -29.83
CA GLU A 208 -3.10 -23.54 -28.90
C GLU A 208 -3.46 -24.03 -27.49
N LYS A 209 -3.36 -25.33 -27.22
CA LYS A 209 -3.68 -25.87 -25.90
C LYS A 209 -2.80 -25.21 -24.82
N CYS A 210 -3.39 -24.93 -23.67
CA CYS A 210 -2.67 -24.56 -22.45
C CYS A 210 -3.48 -24.93 -21.20
N TYR A 211 -2.81 -24.95 -20.05
CA TYR A 211 -3.46 -25.21 -18.77
C TYR A 211 -4.22 -23.99 -18.26
N LYS A 212 -5.42 -24.20 -17.76
CA LYS A 212 -6.21 -23.20 -17.03
C LYS A 212 -5.63 -22.96 -15.64
N ALA A 213 -5.83 -21.75 -15.12
CA ALA A 213 -5.32 -21.31 -13.81
C ALA A 213 -5.72 -22.22 -12.64
N ARG A 214 -6.91 -22.85 -12.72
CA ARG A 214 -7.42 -23.80 -11.72
C ARG A 214 -6.43 -24.94 -11.44
N LEU A 215 -5.68 -25.38 -12.44
CA LEU A 215 -4.71 -26.46 -12.31
C LEU A 215 -3.65 -26.17 -11.25
N PHE A 216 -3.17 -24.92 -11.18
CA PHE A 216 -2.12 -24.51 -10.24
C PHE A 216 -2.57 -24.51 -8.77
N GLY A 217 -3.89 -24.54 -8.55
CA GLY A 217 -4.50 -24.58 -7.22
C GLY A 217 -4.72 -25.98 -6.66
N THR A 218 -4.51 -27.03 -7.47
CA THR A 218 -4.79 -28.43 -7.11
C THR A 218 -3.74 -29.03 -6.19
N SER A 219 -4.00 -30.22 -5.64
CA SER A 219 -3.06 -30.94 -4.79
C SER A 219 -1.72 -31.19 -5.50
N LEU A 220 -0.65 -31.38 -4.71
CA LEU A 220 0.67 -31.72 -5.25
C LEU A 220 0.65 -33.02 -6.06
N GLU A 221 -0.13 -34.00 -5.63
CA GLU A 221 -0.27 -35.28 -6.33
C GLU A 221 -0.92 -35.11 -7.71
N PHE A 222 -1.99 -34.30 -7.79
CA PHE A 222 -2.64 -34.02 -9.06
C PHE A 222 -1.69 -33.32 -10.03
N ARG A 223 -0.97 -32.28 -9.59
CA ARG A 223 0.00 -31.56 -10.44
C ARG A 223 1.17 -32.44 -10.89
N ARG A 224 1.64 -33.35 -10.05
CA ARG A 224 2.63 -34.38 -10.43
C ARG A 224 2.06 -35.34 -11.47
N GLY A 225 0.83 -35.81 -11.27
CA GLY A 225 0.10 -36.61 -12.25
C GLY A 225 0.01 -35.92 -13.61
N VAL A 226 -0.38 -34.64 -13.64
CA VAL A 226 -0.43 -33.82 -14.87
C VAL A 226 0.91 -33.82 -15.58
N LEU A 227 2.00 -33.62 -14.85
CA LEU A 227 3.33 -33.62 -15.45
C LEU A 227 3.69 -34.98 -16.06
N ASP A 228 3.50 -36.06 -15.30
CA ASP A 228 3.83 -37.42 -15.74
C ASP A 228 2.97 -37.87 -16.93
N GLY A 229 1.67 -37.53 -16.91
CA GLY A 229 0.78 -37.81 -18.03
C GLY A 229 1.17 -37.05 -19.30
N HIS A 230 1.58 -35.79 -19.16
CA HIS A 230 2.04 -34.99 -20.30
C HIS A 230 3.36 -35.54 -20.84
N TYR A 231 4.27 -36.00 -19.98
CA TYR A 231 5.46 -36.70 -20.42
C TYR A 231 5.16 -38.02 -21.12
N ALA A 232 4.17 -38.76 -20.64
CA ALA A 232 3.77 -40.01 -21.22
C ALA A 232 3.22 -39.84 -22.66
N THR A 233 2.64 -38.69 -23.01
CA THR A 233 2.13 -38.44 -24.37
C THR A 233 3.09 -37.60 -25.22
N ASP A 234 3.72 -36.57 -24.68
CA ASP A 234 4.52 -35.64 -25.49
C ASP A 234 6.00 -35.52 -25.04
N GLY A 235 6.42 -36.26 -24.00
CA GLY A 235 7.68 -36.06 -23.30
C GLY A 235 8.97 -36.63 -23.92
N GLY A 236 8.82 -37.63 -24.81
CA GLY A 236 9.91 -38.49 -25.28
C GLY A 236 10.80 -39.08 -24.16
N ASN A 237 11.93 -39.68 -24.52
CA ASN A 237 12.87 -40.31 -23.56
C ASN A 237 13.73 -39.31 -22.76
N ARG A 238 13.54 -37.99 -22.93
CA ARG A 238 14.43 -36.94 -22.38
C ARG A 238 13.75 -36.02 -21.36
N HIS A 239 12.54 -36.34 -20.90
CA HIS A 239 11.76 -35.52 -19.96
C HIS A 239 11.54 -34.08 -20.48
N ARG A 240 11.24 -33.94 -21.78
CA ARG A 240 11.01 -32.64 -22.42
C ARG A 240 9.63 -32.62 -23.07
N ILE A 241 8.82 -31.62 -22.76
CA ILE A 241 7.54 -31.40 -23.44
C ILE A 241 7.78 -30.51 -24.65
N TYR A 242 7.22 -30.86 -25.79
CA TYR A 242 7.43 -30.16 -27.06
C TYR A 242 6.15 -29.41 -27.46
N THR A 243 6.23 -28.09 -27.54
CA THR A 243 5.04 -27.29 -27.84
C THR A 243 5.37 -26.10 -28.71
N SER A 244 4.50 -25.79 -29.67
CA SER A 244 4.52 -24.51 -30.39
C SER A 244 3.79 -23.40 -29.64
N SER A 245 3.10 -23.71 -28.54
CA SER A 245 2.32 -22.76 -27.76
C SER A 245 3.17 -22.07 -26.71
N LEU A 246 3.46 -20.77 -26.90
CA LEU A 246 4.10 -19.97 -25.86
C LEU A 246 3.25 -19.90 -24.58
N LYS A 247 1.91 -19.97 -24.71
CA LYS A 247 1.01 -20.05 -23.55
C LYS A 247 1.26 -21.33 -22.76
N MET A 248 1.43 -22.47 -23.44
CA MET A 248 1.77 -23.74 -22.78
C MET A 248 3.13 -23.65 -22.09
N VAL A 249 4.15 -23.06 -22.72
CA VAL A 249 5.46 -22.82 -22.08
C VAL A 249 5.28 -22.05 -20.76
N HIS A 250 4.53 -20.95 -20.78
CA HIS A 250 4.27 -20.15 -19.57
C HIS A 250 3.47 -20.94 -18.51
N CYS A 251 2.53 -21.80 -18.93
CA CYS A 251 1.79 -22.65 -18.01
C CYS A 251 2.67 -23.76 -17.39
N LEU A 252 3.61 -24.34 -18.16
CA LEU A 252 4.58 -25.32 -17.66
C LEU A 252 5.56 -24.67 -16.67
N ASN A 253 5.97 -23.43 -16.91
CA ASN A 253 6.82 -22.68 -15.98
C ASN A 253 6.09 -22.41 -14.66
N MET A 254 4.81 -22.00 -14.70
CA MET A 254 4.01 -21.83 -13.50
C MET A 254 3.73 -23.17 -12.80
N LEU A 255 3.43 -24.24 -13.54
CA LEU A 255 3.27 -25.59 -12.99
C LEU A 255 4.52 -26.02 -12.22
N ALA A 256 5.70 -25.88 -12.83
CA ALA A 256 6.99 -26.16 -12.20
C ALA A 256 7.21 -25.31 -10.94
N ALA A 257 6.94 -24.00 -11.01
CA ALA A 257 7.08 -23.10 -9.86
C ALA A 257 6.18 -23.52 -8.69
N THR A 258 4.92 -23.87 -8.96
CA THR A 258 4.00 -24.34 -7.89
C THR A 258 4.36 -25.73 -7.35
N LEU A 259 5.10 -26.56 -8.11
CA LEU A 259 5.65 -27.83 -7.67
C LEU A 259 6.97 -27.69 -6.88
N GLY A 260 7.51 -26.48 -6.74
CA GLY A 260 8.80 -26.24 -6.10
C GLY A 260 10.00 -26.65 -6.96
N THR A 261 9.86 -26.56 -8.28
CA THR A 261 10.94 -26.81 -9.25
C THR A 261 10.97 -25.72 -10.33
N THR A 262 11.76 -25.92 -11.38
CA THR A 262 11.95 -24.96 -12.48
C THR A 262 12.06 -25.66 -13.83
N THR A 263 12.22 -24.88 -14.89
CA THR A 263 12.32 -25.36 -16.27
C THR A 263 13.57 -24.83 -16.99
N SER A 264 13.92 -25.47 -18.10
CA SER A 264 14.75 -24.91 -19.16
C SER A 264 13.98 -24.91 -20.47
N ILE A 265 14.07 -23.82 -21.21
CA ILE A 265 13.36 -23.60 -22.46
C ILE A 265 14.39 -23.58 -23.59
N TYR A 266 14.22 -24.48 -24.56
CA TYR A 266 15.00 -24.49 -25.79
C TYR A 266 14.09 -24.12 -26.95
N LYS A 267 14.40 -23.04 -27.64
CA LYS A 267 13.65 -22.58 -28.82
C LYS A 267 14.35 -23.09 -30.08
N ASP A 268 13.61 -23.81 -30.94
CA ASP A 268 14.11 -24.26 -32.24
C ASP A 268 13.69 -23.29 -33.35
N GLU A 269 14.66 -22.58 -33.90
CA GLU A 269 14.48 -21.58 -34.96
C GLU A 269 15.20 -21.98 -36.27
N ARG A 270 15.68 -23.23 -36.40
CA ARG A 270 16.47 -23.67 -37.57
C ARG A 270 15.69 -23.55 -38.89
N GLU A 271 16.37 -23.14 -39.95
CA GLU A 271 15.82 -23.14 -41.32
C GLU A 271 15.51 -24.59 -41.75
N GLY A 272 14.31 -24.82 -42.33
CA GLY A 272 13.85 -26.15 -42.77
C GLY A 272 12.95 -26.93 -41.79
N ARG A 273 12.57 -26.33 -40.66
CA ARG A 273 11.66 -26.97 -39.68
C ARG A 273 10.20 -27.07 -40.17
N LEU A 274 9.48 -28.07 -39.66
CA LEU A 274 8.04 -28.24 -39.90
C LEU A 274 7.25 -27.14 -39.16
N GLY A 275 6.72 -26.17 -39.92
CA GLY A 275 5.83 -25.13 -39.43
C GLY A 275 6.45 -23.72 -39.34
N LYS A 276 5.60 -22.68 -39.41
CA LYS A 276 6.01 -21.26 -39.42
C LYS A 276 6.33 -20.72 -38.02
N GLU A 277 5.71 -21.25 -36.96
CA GLU A 277 5.83 -20.77 -35.57
C GLU A 277 6.87 -21.54 -34.76
N PRO A 278 7.73 -20.91 -33.94
CA PRO A 278 8.82 -21.58 -33.20
C PRO A 278 8.33 -22.78 -32.38
N ASN A 279 9.12 -23.86 -32.38
CA ASN A 279 8.84 -25.01 -31.51
C ASN A 279 9.71 -24.90 -30.24
N PHE A 280 9.10 -25.13 -29.08
CA PHE A 280 9.76 -25.06 -27.78
C PHE A 280 9.90 -26.46 -27.19
N ALA A 281 11.11 -26.80 -26.75
CA ALA A 281 11.31 -27.95 -25.88
C ALA A 281 11.47 -27.45 -24.43
N VAL A 282 10.54 -27.83 -23.56
CA VAL A 282 10.50 -27.43 -22.15
C VAL A 282 10.95 -28.61 -21.29
N LEU A 283 12.14 -28.51 -20.72
CA LEU A 283 12.67 -29.46 -19.74
C LEU A 283 12.25 -29.02 -18.34
N ILE A 284 11.46 -29.81 -17.63
CA ILE A 284 11.13 -29.56 -16.22
C ILE A 284 12.12 -30.34 -15.35
N TYR A 285 12.79 -29.67 -14.42
CA TYR A 285 13.84 -30.32 -13.62
C TYR A 285 13.26 -31.23 -12.56
N GLN A 286 13.83 -32.43 -12.46
CA GLN A 286 13.66 -33.31 -11.32
C GLN A 286 14.77 -33.01 -10.32
N LEU A 287 14.41 -32.58 -9.10
CA LEU A 287 15.37 -32.13 -8.10
C LEU A 287 16.03 -33.27 -7.30
N ASN A 288 16.31 -34.39 -7.96
CA ASN A 288 16.88 -35.61 -7.37
C ASN A 288 18.42 -35.72 -7.47
N ARG A 289 19.11 -34.73 -8.06
CA ARG A 289 20.57 -34.73 -8.24
C ARG A 289 21.27 -33.74 -7.29
N LYS A 290 22.53 -34.02 -6.94
CA LYS A 290 23.37 -33.11 -6.12
C LYS A 290 23.95 -31.93 -6.92
N GLN A 291 24.13 -32.08 -8.24
CA GLN A 291 24.61 -31.04 -9.16
C GLN A 291 23.72 -31.00 -10.42
N TYR A 292 23.39 -29.79 -10.88
CA TYR A 292 22.50 -29.52 -12.02
C TYR A 292 23.24 -28.80 -13.16
N GLY A 293 24.43 -29.30 -13.51
CA GLY A 293 25.31 -28.67 -14.50
C GLY A 293 25.88 -27.33 -14.03
N GLU A 294 26.51 -26.58 -14.95
CA GLU A 294 27.18 -25.29 -14.64
C GLU A 294 26.23 -24.10 -14.49
N PHE A 295 24.95 -24.30 -14.83
CA PHE A 295 23.95 -23.25 -14.94
C PHE A 295 23.18 -23.01 -13.64
N TRP A 296 23.14 -24.01 -12.75
CA TRP A 296 22.28 -24.02 -11.57
C TRP A 296 23.06 -24.30 -10.30
N LYS A 297 22.86 -23.47 -9.28
CA LYS A 297 23.44 -23.66 -7.93
C LYS A 297 22.30 -23.79 -6.92
N LYS A 298 22.22 -24.91 -6.21
CA LYS A 298 21.34 -25.03 -5.05
C LYS A 298 22.03 -24.39 -3.86
N TYR A 299 21.42 -23.36 -3.28
CA TYR A 299 21.97 -22.66 -2.12
C TYR A 299 20.84 -22.17 -1.23
N LYS A 300 20.87 -22.59 0.04
CA LYS A 300 19.75 -22.50 1.00
C LYS A 300 18.49 -23.20 0.45
N ASP A 301 17.32 -22.60 0.61
CA ASP A 301 16.01 -23.07 0.15
C ASP A 301 15.68 -22.62 -1.29
N LYS A 302 16.68 -22.20 -2.06
CA LYS A 302 16.51 -21.64 -3.42
C LYS A 302 17.43 -22.29 -4.43
N LEU A 303 16.99 -22.27 -5.68
CA LEU A 303 17.79 -22.67 -6.83
C LEU A 303 18.18 -21.41 -7.62
N TRP A 304 19.45 -21.25 -7.94
CA TRP A 304 19.99 -20.03 -8.54
C TRP A 304 20.45 -20.30 -9.97
N VAL A 305 20.00 -19.50 -10.93
CA VAL A 305 20.39 -19.60 -12.35
C VAL A 305 21.24 -18.42 -12.76
N LYS A 306 22.28 -18.66 -13.57
CA LYS A 306 23.14 -17.60 -14.08
C LYS A 306 22.42 -16.69 -15.08
N ILE A 307 22.74 -15.40 -15.01
CA ILE A 307 22.39 -14.42 -16.04
C ILE A 307 23.28 -14.68 -17.26
N ALA A 308 22.66 -14.89 -18.43
CA ALA A 308 23.38 -15.17 -19.68
C ALA A 308 23.55 -13.93 -20.55
N LYS A 309 22.55 -13.03 -20.58
CA LYS A 309 22.60 -11.81 -21.39
C LYS A 309 21.67 -10.76 -20.81
N MET A 310 22.04 -9.48 -20.94
CA MET A 310 21.15 -8.36 -20.67
C MET A 310 21.11 -7.40 -21.86
N GLU A 311 19.91 -6.97 -22.23
CA GLU A 311 19.69 -6.11 -23.38
C GLU A 311 18.79 -4.95 -23.00
N LYS A 312 19.07 -3.75 -23.51
CA LYS A 312 18.14 -2.63 -23.40
C LYS A 312 16.88 -2.94 -24.21
N SER A 313 15.73 -2.63 -23.64
CA SER A 313 14.43 -2.80 -24.27
C SER A 313 13.73 -1.45 -24.46
N THR A 314 12.59 -1.47 -25.13
CA THR A 314 11.79 -0.27 -25.37
C THR A 314 11.25 0.29 -24.05
N ARG A 315 11.05 1.61 -23.99
CA ARG A 315 10.38 2.22 -22.83
C ARG A 315 8.90 1.85 -22.86
N SER A 316 8.36 1.42 -21.72
CA SER A 316 6.93 1.12 -21.60
C SER A 316 6.42 1.42 -20.21
N ALA A 317 5.11 1.30 -20.02
CA ALA A 317 4.56 1.20 -18.67
C ALA A 317 5.11 -0.08 -17.99
N ALA A 318 5.49 0.06 -16.73
CA ALA A 318 5.95 -1.03 -15.89
C ALA A 318 5.14 -1.03 -14.58
N PHE A 319 5.05 -2.18 -13.93
CA PHE A 319 4.10 -2.44 -12.86
C PHE A 319 4.80 -3.08 -11.67
N CYS A 320 4.53 -2.58 -10.47
CA CYS A 320 5.07 -3.15 -9.24
C CYS A 320 3.93 -3.72 -8.41
N PHE A 321 4.16 -4.89 -7.81
CA PHE A 321 3.32 -5.38 -6.72
C PHE A 321 3.87 -4.85 -5.39
N GLU A 322 3.02 -4.25 -4.57
CA GLU A 322 3.36 -3.70 -3.26
C GLU A 322 2.81 -4.61 -2.17
N VAL A 323 3.69 -5.32 -1.47
CA VAL A 323 3.33 -6.28 -0.44
C VAL A 323 2.95 -5.56 0.85
N LYS A 324 1.81 -5.97 1.42
CA LYS A 324 1.29 -5.45 2.68
C LYS A 324 2.13 -5.95 3.86
N ASP A 325 2.28 -7.27 3.97
CA ASP A 325 2.99 -7.98 5.04
C ASP A 325 3.85 -9.12 4.50
N GLY A 326 4.97 -9.42 5.18
CA GLY A 326 5.92 -10.45 4.76
C GLY A 326 7.15 -9.94 3.99
N PRO A 327 8.01 -10.85 3.49
CA PRO A 327 9.20 -10.50 2.72
C PRO A 327 8.81 -9.91 1.34
N PRO A 328 9.54 -8.90 0.83
CA PRO A 328 9.20 -8.24 -0.44
C PRO A 328 9.65 -9.07 -1.65
N ILE A 329 9.10 -10.28 -1.78
CA ILE A 329 9.43 -11.24 -2.82
C ILE A 329 8.19 -11.45 -3.70
N PHE A 330 8.42 -11.71 -4.98
CA PHE A 330 7.39 -11.93 -5.97
C PHE A 330 7.80 -13.04 -6.94
N THR A 331 6.89 -13.98 -7.24
CA THR A 331 7.12 -15.00 -8.28
C THR A 331 6.59 -14.50 -9.62
N VAL A 332 7.48 -14.39 -10.60
CA VAL A 332 7.13 -13.96 -11.96
C VAL A 332 6.51 -15.15 -12.69
N GLY A 333 5.29 -15.02 -13.18
CA GLY A 333 4.53 -16.17 -13.63
C GLY A 333 5.01 -16.77 -14.96
N ASN A 334 5.53 -15.93 -15.86
CA ASN A 334 6.09 -16.41 -17.13
C ASN A 334 7.30 -17.31 -16.94
N THR A 335 8.05 -17.15 -15.85
CA THR A 335 9.37 -17.77 -15.68
C THR A 335 9.50 -18.61 -14.42
N GLY A 336 8.72 -18.34 -13.37
CA GLY A 336 8.90 -18.92 -12.03
C GLY A 336 10.00 -18.27 -11.18
N ILE A 337 10.69 -17.23 -11.71
CA ILE A 337 11.76 -16.53 -10.99
C ILE A 337 11.20 -15.79 -9.78
N LEU A 338 11.94 -15.82 -8.68
CA LEU A 338 11.72 -14.94 -7.54
C LEU A 338 12.48 -13.63 -7.72
N THR A 339 11.76 -12.51 -7.61
CA THR A 339 12.33 -11.18 -7.70
C THR A 339 11.88 -10.29 -6.55
N HIS A 340 12.60 -9.19 -6.30
CA HIS A 340 12.19 -8.20 -5.30
C HIS A 340 10.95 -7.43 -5.75
N ASN A 341 10.17 -6.93 -4.80
CA ASN A 341 9.03 -6.03 -5.03
C ASN A 341 9.02 -4.85 -4.05
N CYS A 342 8.04 -3.96 -4.15
CA CYS A 342 7.88 -2.91 -3.14
C CYS A 342 7.30 -3.55 -1.86
N ARG A 343 7.87 -3.24 -0.70
CA ARG A 343 7.10 -3.29 0.55
C ARG A 343 6.36 -1.97 0.69
N LEU A 344 5.23 -2.00 1.40
CA LEU A 344 4.59 -0.78 1.92
C LEU A 344 5.60 -0.02 2.80
N ARG A 345 6.39 0.83 2.16
CA ARG A 345 7.12 1.92 2.78
C ARG A 345 6.10 3.04 2.92
N LEU A 346 6.06 3.67 4.09
CA LEU A 346 5.37 4.94 4.24
C LEU A 346 5.95 5.86 3.14
N ASP A 347 5.12 6.26 2.17
CA ASP A 347 5.56 7.16 1.10
C ASP A 347 6.02 8.47 1.76
N ASN A 348 7.33 8.69 1.81
CA ASN A 348 7.94 9.87 2.43
C ASN A 348 7.75 11.14 1.57
N ARG A 349 7.20 11.02 0.34
CA ARG A 349 6.84 12.19 -0.48
C ARG A 349 5.50 12.77 -0.10
N GLU A 350 4.60 11.90 0.38
CA GLU A 350 3.32 12.32 0.92
C GLU A 350 3.50 12.67 2.39
N LEU A 351 3.08 13.89 2.76
CA LEU A 351 2.84 14.20 4.16
C LEU A 351 1.62 13.40 4.61
N ARG A 352 1.87 12.20 5.14
CA ARG A 352 0.80 11.34 5.63
C ARG A 352 0.10 12.02 6.80
N ARG A 353 -1.22 12.00 6.76
CA ARG A 353 -2.03 12.33 7.93
C ARG A 353 -1.78 11.27 9.01
N LYS A 354 -1.77 11.67 10.29
CA LYS A 354 -1.86 10.69 11.39
C LYS A 354 -3.04 9.74 11.09
N GLY A 355 -2.78 8.44 11.07
CA GLY A 355 -3.82 7.43 10.97
C GLY A 355 -4.51 7.30 12.32
N GLY A 356 -5.85 7.22 12.29
CA GLY A 356 -6.70 7.41 13.46
C GLY A 356 -6.69 8.88 13.94
N GLY A 357 -7.82 9.37 14.45
CA GLY A 357 -8.03 10.80 14.71
C GLY A 357 -6.95 11.45 15.59
N LEU A 358 -6.97 12.78 15.73
CA LEU A 358 -5.99 13.55 16.51
C LEU A 358 -5.76 13.01 17.94
N PHE A 359 -6.80 12.40 18.53
CA PHE A 359 -6.79 11.74 19.86
C PHE A 359 -6.78 10.20 19.83
N GLY A 360 -6.69 9.61 18.64
CA GLY A 360 -6.70 8.16 18.42
C GLY A 360 -5.64 7.78 17.41
N ALA A 361 -4.39 8.15 17.65
CA ALA A 361 -3.29 7.76 16.78
C ALA A 361 -3.21 6.23 16.64
N ASN A 362 -2.88 5.72 15.45
CA ASN A 362 -2.59 4.30 15.24
C ASN A 362 -1.61 3.80 16.33
N PRO A 363 -1.72 2.55 16.80
CA PRO A 363 -0.80 2.04 17.81
C PRO A 363 0.67 2.28 17.41
N LEU A 364 1.50 2.69 18.37
CA LEU A 364 2.95 2.89 18.20
C LEU A 364 3.36 4.05 17.26
N THR A 365 2.56 5.12 17.19
CA THR A 365 2.92 6.40 16.52
C THR A 365 2.70 7.60 17.46
N GLY A 366 3.34 8.72 17.15
CA GLY A 366 3.31 9.92 17.99
C GLY A 366 4.15 11.06 17.39
N SER A 367 4.53 12.05 18.20
CA SER A 367 5.50 13.08 17.82
C SER A 367 6.65 13.10 18.81
N ILE A 368 7.87 13.26 18.32
CA ILE A 368 9.05 13.38 19.19
C ILE A 368 9.14 14.78 19.84
N GLY A 369 8.43 15.75 19.28
CA GLY A 369 8.50 17.15 19.66
C GLY A 369 7.85 18.06 18.63
N VAL A 370 7.47 19.25 19.09
CA VAL A 370 6.83 20.28 18.29
C VAL A 370 7.69 21.55 18.35
N VAL A 371 7.96 22.15 17.20
CA VAL A 371 8.53 23.51 17.09
C VAL A 371 7.50 24.41 16.41
N THR A 372 7.08 25.48 17.09
CA THR A 372 6.05 26.40 16.60
C THR A 372 6.66 27.69 16.07
N ILE A 373 6.26 28.08 14.86
CA ILE A 373 6.73 29.28 14.18
C ILE A 373 5.82 30.48 14.51
N ASN A 374 6.44 31.59 14.87
CA ASN A 374 5.78 32.88 15.12
C ASN A 374 5.50 33.60 13.79
N MET A 375 4.30 33.38 13.24
CA MET A 375 3.91 33.98 11.95
C MET A 375 3.74 35.51 12.01
N PRO A 376 3.17 36.11 13.07
CA PRO A 376 3.04 37.56 13.19
C PRO A 376 4.37 38.29 13.04
N ARG A 377 5.43 37.77 13.68
CA ARG A 377 6.78 38.33 13.58
C ARG A 377 7.31 38.28 12.15
N ILE A 378 7.09 37.17 11.42
CA ILE A 378 7.48 37.06 10.01
C ILE A 378 6.71 38.09 9.18
N GLY A 379 5.40 38.22 9.41
CA GLY A 379 4.56 39.19 8.71
C GLY A 379 4.99 40.64 8.94
N TYR A 380 5.36 40.98 10.18
CA TYR A 380 5.86 42.32 10.54
C TYR A 380 7.22 42.64 9.90
N LEU A 381 8.13 41.65 9.85
CA LEU A 381 9.50 41.85 9.34
C LEU A 381 9.63 41.76 7.81
N SER A 382 8.57 41.45 7.08
CA SER A 382 8.63 41.21 5.63
C SER A 382 7.95 42.33 4.86
N LYS A 383 8.56 42.79 3.77
CA LYS A 383 7.97 43.78 2.85
C LYS A 383 7.43 43.12 1.59
N THR A 384 8.00 41.99 1.19
CA THR A 384 7.58 41.23 0.00
C THR A 384 7.20 39.79 0.35
N LYS A 385 6.40 39.15 -0.52
CA LYS A 385 6.05 37.73 -0.36
C LYS A 385 7.28 36.81 -0.43
N SER A 386 8.29 37.19 -1.23
CA SER A 386 9.54 36.44 -1.34
C SER A 386 10.32 36.50 -0.03
N GLU A 387 10.45 37.68 0.58
CA GLU A 387 11.06 37.84 1.91
C GLU A 387 10.32 37.04 2.99
N PHE A 388 8.98 37.07 2.96
CA PHE A 388 8.16 36.30 3.90
C PHE A 388 8.47 34.80 3.80
N LYS A 389 8.43 34.25 2.58
CA LYS A 389 8.71 32.82 2.34
C LYS A 389 10.16 32.47 2.68
N GLN A 390 11.11 33.37 2.42
CA GLN A 390 12.51 33.15 2.78
C GLN A 390 12.70 33.07 4.29
N LYS A 391 12.19 34.06 5.06
CA LYS A 391 12.27 34.03 6.52
C LYS A 391 11.58 32.81 7.11
N LEU A 392 10.41 32.46 6.57
CA LEU A 392 9.69 31.24 6.97
C LEU A 392 10.52 29.99 6.68
N SER A 393 11.16 29.92 5.51
CA SER A 393 12.09 28.84 5.16
C SER A 393 13.20 28.71 6.19
N ASP A 394 13.88 29.81 6.52
CA ASP A 394 15.01 29.82 7.45
C ASP A 394 14.60 29.30 8.84
N PHE A 395 13.44 29.72 9.35
CA PHE A 395 12.90 29.21 10.62
C PHE A 395 12.47 27.75 10.55
N MET A 396 11.91 27.29 9.42
CA MET A 396 11.58 25.88 9.21
C MET A 396 12.83 25.01 9.13
N ASP A 397 13.91 25.50 8.52
CA ASP A 397 15.19 24.80 8.42
C ASP A 397 15.81 24.65 9.83
N LEU A 398 15.76 25.70 10.65
CA LEU A 398 16.17 25.62 12.05
C LEU A 398 15.28 24.68 12.88
N ALA A 399 13.97 24.67 12.64
CA ALA A 399 13.03 23.76 13.30
C ALA A 399 13.36 22.29 12.95
N LYS A 400 13.67 21.99 11.68
CA LYS A 400 14.14 20.68 11.24
C LYS A 400 15.39 20.26 12.00
N GLU A 401 16.41 21.11 12.05
CA GLU A 401 17.67 20.80 12.74
C GLU A 401 17.46 20.51 14.23
N SER A 402 16.63 21.31 14.91
CA SER A 402 16.26 21.11 16.30
C SER A 402 15.57 19.77 16.53
N LEU A 403 14.57 19.44 15.71
CA LEU A 403 13.80 18.19 15.83
C LEU A 403 14.66 16.96 15.51
N ILE A 404 15.48 17.00 14.47
CA ILE A 404 16.39 15.89 14.13
C ILE A 404 17.46 15.70 15.21
N THR A 405 17.98 16.78 15.78
CA THR A 405 18.91 16.70 16.92
C THR A 405 18.24 16.03 18.11
N LYS A 406 17.01 16.45 18.45
CA LYS A 406 16.23 15.81 19.51
C LYS A 406 15.99 14.32 19.24
N ARG A 407 15.65 13.96 17.99
CA ARG A 407 15.45 12.56 17.56
C ARG A 407 16.65 11.69 17.87
N ARG A 408 17.84 12.16 17.50
CA ARG A 408 19.09 11.42 17.74
C ARG A 408 19.33 11.19 19.24
N ILE A 409 19.06 12.21 20.07
CA ILE A 409 19.23 12.12 21.52
C ILE A 409 18.24 11.13 22.14
N ILE A 410 16.96 11.19 21.77
CA ILE A 410 15.96 10.26 22.33
C ILE A 410 16.23 8.81 21.89
N GLU A 411 16.72 8.59 20.67
CA GLU A 411 17.09 7.26 20.19
C GLU A 411 18.25 6.69 21.01
N ASP A 412 19.30 7.47 21.25
CA ASP A 412 20.44 7.10 22.11
C ASP A 412 20.01 6.81 23.56
N PHE A 413 19.15 7.65 24.13
CA PHE A 413 18.62 7.46 25.48
C PHE A 413 17.74 6.20 25.57
N THR A 414 16.93 5.90 24.55
CA THR A 414 16.16 4.66 24.51
C THR A 414 17.07 3.44 24.40
N GLU A 415 18.13 3.51 23.59
CA GLU A 415 19.13 2.45 23.47
C GLU A 415 19.80 2.16 24.83
N LYS A 416 20.23 3.22 25.54
CA LYS A 416 20.80 3.16 26.90
C LYS A 416 19.83 2.73 28.00
N GLY A 417 18.55 2.56 27.69
CA GLY A 417 17.54 2.08 28.64
C GLY A 417 16.93 3.16 29.52
N LEU A 418 17.12 4.45 29.21
CA LEU A 418 16.50 5.57 29.95
C LEU A 418 14.99 5.72 29.66
N TYR A 419 14.50 5.04 28.62
CA TYR A 419 13.06 4.96 28.29
C TYR A 419 12.60 3.49 28.25
N PRO A 420 12.56 2.77 29.38
CA PRO A 420 12.36 1.32 29.40
C PRO A 420 11.02 0.88 28.82
N TYR A 421 9.92 1.58 29.13
CA TYR A 421 8.60 1.28 28.59
C TYR A 421 8.54 1.51 27.07
N SER A 422 9.03 2.66 26.59
CA SER A 422 9.08 2.95 25.16
C SER A 422 9.98 1.95 24.42
N LYS A 423 11.12 1.59 25.00
CA LYS A 423 12.03 0.56 24.46
C LYS A 423 11.29 -0.77 24.27
N PHE A 424 10.51 -1.20 25.27
CA PHE A 424 9.73 -2.43 25.22
C PHE A 424 8.66 -2.38 24.12
N TYR A 425 7.77 -1.38 24.13
CA TYR A 425 6.66 -1.30 23.18
C TYR A 425 7.10 -1.00 21.75
N LEU A 426 8.21 -0.27 21.56
CA LEU A 426 8.75 0.07 20.24
C LEU A 426 9.78 -0.95 19.75
N ASN A 427 10.02 -2.06 20.47
CA ASN A 427 11.02 -3.06 20.10
C ASN A 427 10.75 -3.67 18.71
N ALA A 428 9.49 -3.92 18.37
CA ALA A 428 9.12 -4.42 17.04
C ALA A 428 9.46 -3.41 15.92
N ILE A 429 9.38 -2.10 16.21
CA ILE A 429 9.76 -1.04 15.27
C ILE A 429 11.29 -1.00 15.13
N LYS A 430 12.03 -1.08 16.24
CA LYS A 430 13.50 -1.15 16.24
C LYS A 430 14.01 -2.35 15.43
N GLN A 431 13.45 -3.53 15.65
CA GLN A 431 13.80 -4.75 14.89
C GLN A 431 13.50 -4.60 13.40
N ARG A 432 12.43 -3.89 13.04
CA ARG A 432 12.00 -3.71 11.66
C ARG A 432 12.76 -2.63 10.90
N PHE A 433 13.15 -1.54 11.56
CA PHE A 433 13.65 -0.33 10.92
C PHE A 433 15.01 0.16 11.42
N GLY A 434 15.58 -0.47 12.44
CA GLY A 434 16.84 -0.04 13.06
C GLY A 434 16.72 1.15 14.03
N GLU A 435 15.52 1.73 14.15
CA GLU A 435 15.22 2.90 14.99
C GLU A 435 13.94 2.66 15.83
N TYR A 436 13.94 3.02 17.11
CA TYR A 436 12.77 2.92 17.99
C TYR A 436 11.68 3.94 17.58
N TRP A 437 12.09 5.17 17.29
CA TRP A 437 11.16 6.29 17.07
C TRP A 437 10.79 6.49 15.60
N LYS A 438 11.02 5.49 14.73
CA LYS A 438 10.84 5.61 13.27
C LYS A 438 9.44 6.09 12.85
N ASN A 439 8.42 5.60 13.54
CA ASN A 439 7.02 5.92 13.26
C ASN A 439 6.53 7.22 13.92
N HIS A 440 7.40 7.97 14.60
CA HIS A 440 7.04 9.23 15.25
C HIS A 440 7.38 10.41 14.34
N PHE A 441 6.52 11.42 14.31
CA PHE A 441 6.68 12.62 13.51
C PHE A 441 7.64 13.64 14.16
N ASN A 442 8.32 14.41 13.32
CA ASN A 442 8.93 15.69 13.65
C ASN A 442 7.89 16.78 13.34
N THR A 443 7.34 17.43 14.36
CA THR A 443 6.20 18.32 14.15
C THR A 443 6.64 19.78 14.08
N ILE A 444 6.26 20.43 13.00
CA ILE A 444 6.42 21.89 12.85
C ILE A 444 5.01 22.48 12.83
N GLY A 445 4.77 23.42 13.74
CA GLY A 445 3.49 24.12 13.83
C GLY A 445 3.64 25.61 13.63
N LEU A 446 2.53 26.32 13.66
CA LEU A 446 2.48 27.78 13.53
C LEU A 446 1.40 28.38 14.42
N VAL A 447 1.54 29.67 14.72
CA VAL A 447 0.53 30.45 15.45
C VAL A 447 0.44 31.87 14.87
N GLY A 448 -0.74 32.48 14.92
CA GLY A 448 -0.95 33.89 14.60
C GLY A 448 -1.02 34.21 13.12
N MET A 449 -1.59 33.34 12.26
CA MET A 449 -1.70 33.66 10.84
C MET A 449 -2.61 34.87 10.57
N ASN A 450 -3.65 35.09 11.39
CA ASN A 450 -4.47 36.31 11.28
C ASN A 450 -3.63 37.57 11.49
N GLU A 451 -2.82 37.61 12.54
CA GLU A 451 -1.96 38.77 12.79
C GLU A 451 -0.79 38.84 11.80
N ALA A 452 -0.34 37.73 11.22
CA ALA A 452 0.60 37.76 10.10
C ALA A 452 -0.02 38.46 8.88
N CYS A 453 -1.27 38.16 8.53
CA CYS A 453 -2.01 38.86 7.48
C CYS A 453 -2.19 40.34 7.80
N LEU A 454 -2.54 40.69 9.05
CA LEU A 454 -2.68 42.10 9.47
C LEU A 454 -1.37 42.87 9.38
N ASN A 455 -0.26 42.29 9.84
CA ASN A 455 1.03 42.95 9.82
C ASN A 455 1.59 43.08 8.39
N PHE A 456 1.43 42.05 7.55
CA PHE A 456 1.99 41.98 6.20
C PHE A 456 1.08 42.53 5.09
N LEU A 457 -0.16 42.06 5.00
CA LEU A 457 -1.13 42.43 3.95
C LEU A 457 -1.97 43.65 4.30
N LYS A 458 -2.02 44.02 5.58
CA LYS A 458 -2.98 44.99 6.15
C LYS A 458 -4.44 44.54 6.00
N GLU A 459 -4.67 43.24 5.94
CA GLU A 459 -5.99 42.62 5.83
C GLU A 459 -6.13 41.44 6.81
N LYS A 460 -7.36 41.18 7.28
CA LYS A 460 -7.67 40.04 8.16
C LYS A 460 -7.61 38.71 7.40
N ILE A 461 -7.39 37.60 8.10
CA ILE A 461 -7.44 36.26 7.48
C ILE A 461 -8.81 35.96 6.86
N ALA A 462 -9.89 36.52 7.43
CA ALA A 462 -11.26 36.33 6.98
C ALA A 462 -11.56 36.87 5.57
N THR A 463 -10.75 37.80 5.08
CA THR A 463 -10.88 38.33 3.71
C THR A 463 -10.46 37.27 2.69
N GLU A 464 -10.99 37.35 1.47
CA GLU A 464 -10.60 36.43 0.39
C GLU A 464 -9.07 36.42 0.15
N LYS A 465 -8.46 37.61 0.17
CA LYS A 465 -7.02 37.78 -0.02
C LYS A 465 -6.22 37.22 1.16
N GLY A 466 -6.66 37.44 2.40
CA GLY A 466 -6.05 36.88 3.60
C GLY A 466 -6.13 35.35 3.65
N ARG A 467 -7.28 34.78 3.29
CA ARG A 467 -7.49 33.33 3.18
C ARG A 467 -6.61 32.72 2.10
N LYS A 468 -6.57 33.31 0.90
CA LYS A 468 -5.74 32.85 -0.23
C LYS A 468 -4.26 32.91 0.11
N PHE A 469 -3.80 33.97 0.76
CA PHE A 469 -2.42 34.08 1.23
C PHE A 469 -2.10 33.00 2.28
N SER A 470 -3.00 32.76 3.23
CA SER A 470 -2.80 31.73 4.25
C SER A 470 -2.69 30.33 3.63
N LEU A 471 -3.54 30.00 2.65
CA LEU A 471 -3.44 28.75 1.89
C LEU A 471 -2.12 28.64 1.12
N GLU A 472 -1.67 29.72 0.48
CA GLU A 472 -0.38 29.80 -0.22
C GLU A 472 0.79 29.49 0.72
N ILE A 473 0.77 30.05 1.93
CA ILE A 473 1.81 29.84 2.94
C ILE A 473 1.77 28.40 3.49
N LEU A 474 0.58 27.86 3.80
CA LEU A 474 0.45 26.46 4.25
C LEU A 474 0.94 25.48 3.18
N ALA A 475 0.63 25.74 1.90
CA ALA A 475 1.14 24.94 0.79
C ALA A 475 2.67 24.98 0.71
N PHE A 476 3.28 26.16 0.87
CA PHE A 476 4.74 26.32 0.92
C PHE A 476 5.37 25.55 2.09
N MET A 477 4.78 25.63 3.29
CA MET A 477 5.25 24.86 4.45
C MET A 477 5.18 23.36 4.19
N ARG A 478 4.08 22.88 3.60
CA ARG A 478 3.94 21.47 3.25
C ARG A 478 5.01 21.01 2.26
N GLU A 479 5.28 21.80 1.22
CA GLU A 479 6.34 21.51 0.25
C GLU A 479 7.72 21.38 0.93
N LYS A 480 8.05 22.29 1.85
CA LYS A 480 9.29 22.24 2.62
C LYS A 480 9.36 21.00 3.51
N MET A 481 8.28 20.64 4.18
CA MET A 481 8.25 19.42 5.01
C MET A 481 8.41 18.15 4.19
N SER A 482 7.80 18.06 3.00
CA SER A 482 8.03 16.94 2.08
C SER A 482 9.52 16.81 1.74
N LYS A 483 10.20 17.93 1.43
CA LYS A 483 11.66 17.95 1.21
C LYS A 483 12.43 17.46 2.43
N TYR A 484 12.04 17.86 3.64
CA TYR A 484 12.69 17.38 4.86
C TYR A 484 12.52 15.87 5.08
N GLN A 485 11.34 15.32 4.77
CA GLN A 485 11.11 13.87 4.84
C GLN A 485 12.01 13.12 3.86
N GLU A 486 12.17 13.64 2.63
CA GLU A 486 13.07 13.06 1.63
C GLU A 486 14.54 13.15 2.05
N GLU A 487 14.99 14.32 2.53
CA GLU A 487 16.36 14.57 2.96
C GLU A 487 16.78 13.71 4.14
N THR A 488 15.91 13.59 5.15
CA THR A 488 16.26 12.98 6.44
C THR A 488 15.79 11.53 6.56
N ASN A 489 14.92 11.07 5.65
CA ASN A 489 14.20 9.81 5.76
C ASN A 489 13.44 9.68 7.10
N GLN A 490 12.95 10.80 7.65
CA GLN A 490 12.14 10.85 8.88
C GLN A 490 10.78 11.49 8.59
N LEU A 491 9.75 11.13 9.36
CA LEU A 491 8.41 11.68 9.17
C LEU A 491 8.32 13.13 9.66
N PHE A 492 7.66 14.00 8.91
CA PHE A 492 7.35 15.39 9.29
C PHE A 492 5.85 15.64 9.12
N ASN A 493 5.28 16.49 9.97
CA ASN A 493 3.90 16.90 9.84
C ASN A 493 3.71 18.38 10.22
N LEU A 494 2.69 18.96 9.61
CA LEU A 494 2.24 20.33 9.87
C LEU A 494 1.09 20.31 10.85
N GLU A 495 1.22 21.00 11.99
CA GLU A 495 0.23 21.01 13.06
C GLU A 495 -0.29 22.41 13.39
N ALA A 496 -1.59 22.53 13.59
CA ALA A 496 -2.21 23.68 14.21
C ALA A 496 -1.90 23.59 15.72
N THR A 497 -0.83 24.25 16.15
CA THR A 497 -0.35 24.16 17.54
C THR A 497 -1.44 24.66 18.48
N PRO A 498 -1.84 23.93 19.54
CA PRO A 498 -2.85 24.42 20.50
C PRO A 498 -2.50 25.78 21.11
N ALA A 499 -1.20 26.04 21.31
CA ALA A 499 -0.63 27.34 21.63
C ALA A 499 -1.18 28.06 22.89
N GLU A 500 -1.65 27.29 23.89
CA GLU A 500 -2.18 27.84 25.15
C GLU A 500 -1.23 28.85 25.81
N GLY A 501 0.02 28.47 26.06
CA GLY A 501 1.05 29.40 26.55
C GLY A 501 1.80 30.14 25.45
N THR A 502 1.95 29.53 24.27
CA THR A 502 2.78 30.06 23.18
C THR A 502 2.19 31.32 22.56
N SER A 503 0.86 31.41 22.42
CA SER A 503 0.14 32.58 21.89
C SER A 503 0.48 33.86 22.66
N TYR A 504 0.40 33.80 23.99
CA TYR A 504 0.77 34.90 24.89
C TYR A 504 2.29 35.12 24.96
N ARG A 505 3.09 34.05 25.01
CA ARG A 505 4.55 34.17 25.10
C ARG A 505 5.13 34.90 23.89
N PHE A 506 4.73 34.53 22.68
CA PHE A 506 5.18 35.21 21.47
C PHE A 506 4.75 36.67 21.45
N ALA A 507 3.47 36.95 21.72
CA ALA A 507 2.94 38.30 21.74
C ALA A 507 3.65 39.20 22.77
N ARG A 508 3.93 38.71 23.99
CA ARG A 508 4.72 39.45 24.99
C ARG A 508 6.14 39.75 24.52
N GLU A 509 6.83 38.77 23.95
CA GLU A 509 8.20 38.94 23.47
C GLU A 509 8.27 39.88 22.26
N ASP A 510 7.23 39.89 21.43
CA ASP A 510 7.08 40.83 20.33
C ASP A 510 6.79 42.25 20.81
N ARG A 511 5.90 42.43 21.78
CA ARG A 511 5.59 43.74 22.38
C ARG A 511 6.82 44.44 22.96
N LYS A 512 7.77 43.67 23.53
CA LYS A 512 9.04 44.21 24.04
C LYS A 512 9.96 44.73 22.93
N ARG A 513 9.86 44.17 21.72
CA ARG A 513 10.80 44.41 20.61
C ARG A 513 10.25 45.37 19.56
N PHE A 514 8.94 45.37 19.34
CA PHE A 514 8.26 46.07 18.26
C PHE A 514 7.10 46.88 18.83
N LYS A 515 7.15 48.20 18.65
CA LYS A 515 6.18 49.13 19.26
C LYS A 515 4.82 49.15 18.57
N ASP A 516 4.78 48.79 17.30
CA ASP A 516 3.63 48.93 16.39
C ASP A 516 3.19 47.59 15.77
N ILE A 517 3.69 46.46 16.30
CA ILE A 517 3.22 45.14 15.87
C ILE A 517 1.77 44.93 16.31
N ILE A 518 0.99 44.31 15.43
CA ILE A 518 -0.45 44.08 15.63
C ILE A 518 -0.67 42.75 16.36
N PHE A 519 -1.52 42.78 17.39
CA PHE A 519 -1.97 41.61 18.17
C PHE A 519 -3.44 41.24 17.87
N GLY A 520 -3.89 40.07 18.33
CA GLY A 520 -5.28 39.63 18.17
C GLY A 520 -6.27 40.53 18.90
N ASN A 521 -5.86 41.09 20.04
CA ASN A 521 -6.61 42.06 20.85
C ASN A 521 -5.96 43.46 20.86
N ASN A 522 -5.50 43.91 19.69
CA ASN A 522 -4.67 45.11 19.54
C ASN A 522 -5.18 46.35 20.29
N GLU A 523 -6.46 46.68 20.15
CA GLU A 523 -7.06 47.84 20.80
C GLU A 523 -7.02 47.73 22.33
N ALA A 524 -7.38 46.58 22.89
CA ALA A 524 -7.33 46.35 24.32
C ALA A 524 -5.89 46.45 24.86
N VAL A 525 -4.89 46.01 24.09
CA VAL A 525 -3.48 46.08 24.49
C VAL A 525 -3.00 47.53 24.56
N TYR A 526 -3.24 48.33 23.51
CA TYR A 526 -2.70 49.69 23.41
C TYR A 526 -3.56 50.75 24.12
N GLN A 527 -4.87 50.54 24.24
CA GLN A 527 -5.78 51.51 24.90
C GLN A 527 -6.06 51.15 26.37
N LYS A 528 -6.12 49.86 26.71
CA LYS A 528 -6.53 49.38 28.04
C LYS A 528 -5.42 48.66 28.80
N GLY A 529 -4.21 48.56 28.23
CA GLY A 529 -3.09 47.88 28.85
C GLY A 529 -3.27 46.36 28.99
N ALA A 530 -4.18 45.75 28.23
CA ALA A 530 -4.47 44.32 28.32
C ALA A 530 -3.26 43.45 27.95
N GLU A 531 -3.30 42.20 28.40
CA GLU A 531 -2.31 41.18 28.05
C GLU A 531 -2.42 40.81 26.56
N PRO A 532 -1.34 40.86 25.76
CA PRO A 532 -1.41 40.63 24.33
C PRO A 532 -1.43 39.12 23.99
N TYR A 533 -2.19 38.73 22.97
CA TYR A 533 -2.19 37.38 22.43
C TYR A 533 -2.21 37.34 20.90
N TYR A 534 -1.89 36.18 20.34
CA TYR A 534 -2.05 35.86 18.92
C TYR A 534 -3.13 34.80 18.70
N THR A 535 -3.88 34.95 17.60
CA THR A 535 -4.93 34.02 17.21
C THR A 535 -4.33 32.66 16.93
N ASN A 536 -5.01 31.60 17.38
CA ASN A 536 -4.47 30.25 17.27
C ASN A 536 -4.28 29.84 15.79
N SER A 537 -3.08 29.38 15.43
CA SER A 537 -2.78 28.77 14.13
C SER A 537 -3.32 29.59 12.94
N THR A 538 -4.27 29.04 12.16
CA THR A 538 -5.01 29.72 11.07
C THR A 538 -6.49 29.90 11.38
N GLN A 539 -6.86 29.91 12.66
CA GLN A 539 -8.25 30.13 13.07
C GLN A 539 -8.68 31.57 12.73
N LEU A 540 -10.00 31.75 12.64
CA LEU A 540 -10.59 33.08 12.70
C LEU A 540 -10.37 33.64 14.12
N PRO A 541 -10.30 34.98 14.27
CA PRO A 541 -10.46 35.62 15.57
C PRO A 541 -11.72 35.11 16.29
N VAL A 542 -11.65 34.94 17.60
CA VAL A 542 -12.72 34.30 18.41
C VAL A 542 -14.06 35.04 18.33
N ASP A 543 -14.01 36.35 18.09
CA ASP A 543 -15.14 37.28 18.02
C ASP A 543 -15.58 37.59 16.57
N TYR A 544 -15.09 36.82 15.58
CA TYR A 544 -15.33 37.13 14.17
C TYR A 544 -16.80 36.94 13.74
N THR A 545 -17.42 35.81 14.07
CA THR A 545 -18.81 35.50 13.70
C THR A 545 -19.46 34.58 14.74
N LEU A 546 -20.77 34.70 14.87
CA LEU A 546 -21.60 33.78 15.64
C LEU A 546 -22.18 32.64 14.77
N ASP A 547 -22.09 32.75 13.44
CA ASP A 547 -22.55 31.71 12.52
C ASP A 547 -21.48 30.63 12.33
N ILE A 548 -21.74 29.46 12.92
CA ILE A 548 -20.85 28.30 12.81
C ILE A 548 -20.66 27.85 11.35
N PHE A 549 -21.66 27.98 10.49
CA PHE A 549 -21.56 27.55 9.10
C PHE A 549 -20.73 28.52 8.27
N GLU A 550 -20.82 29.83 8.53
CA GLU A 550 -19.92 30.83 7.94
C GLU A 550 -18.46 30.52 8.34
N ALA A 551 -18.22 30.29 9.63
CA ALA A 551 -16.89 29.94 10.12
C ALA A 551 -16.36 28.63 9.52
N LEU A 552 -17.20 27.60 9.40
CA LEU A 552 -16.86 26.32 8.77
C LEU A 552 -16.53 26.48 7.28
N GLN A 553 -17.32 27.25 6.52
CA GLN A 553 -17.06 27.53 5.11
C GLN A 553 -15.69 28.18 4.91
N HIS A 554 -15.34 29.15 5.76
CA HIS A 554 -14.03 29.76 5.72
C HIS A 554 -12.91 28.76 6.08
N GLN A 555 -13.10 28.01 7.18
CA GLN A 555 -12.06 27.19 7.80
C GLN A 555 -11.81 25.85 7.11
N ASP A 556 -12.78 25.24 6.42
CA ASP A 556 -12.66 23.88 5.86
C ASP A 556 -11.35 23.62 5.10
N GLU A 557 -11.04 24.49 4.14
CA GLU A 557 -9.87 24.32 3.28
C GLU A 557 -8.55 24.56 4.02
N LEU A 558 -8.51 25.53 4.94
CA LEU A 558 -7.34 25.85 5.76
C LEU A 558 -7.02 24.70 6.71
N GLN A 559 -8.04 24.21 7.42
CA GLN A 559 -7.90 23.10 8.36
C GLN A 559 -7.48 21.81 7.63
N CYS A 560 -7.95 21.59 6.41
CA CYS A 560 -7.54 20.44 5.59
C CYS A 560 -6.06 20.46 5.15
N GLN A 561 -5.36 21.60 5.24
CA GLN A 561 -3.92 21.67 4.91
C GLN A 561 -3.04 21.04 5.98
N TYR A 562 -3.50 20.97 7.23
CA TYR A 562 -2.73 20.35 8.30
C TYR A 562 -2.69 18.84 8.11
N THR A 563 -1.49 18.29 8.26
CA THR A 563 -1.21 16.85 8.15
C THR A 563 -0.98 16.20 9.51
N GLY A 564 -0.73 17.02 10.54
CA GLY A 564 -0.76 16.67 11.94
C GLY A 564 -2.10 16.96 12.58
N GLY A 565 -2.05 17.52 13.79
CA GLY A 565 -3.26 17.91 14.51
C GLY A 565 -3.88 19.19 14.01
N THR A 566 -5.21 19.20 13.94
CA THR A 566 -6.02 20.40 13.77
C THR A 566 -7.40 20.18 14.37
N VAL A 567 -8.03 21.25 14.83
CA VAL A 567 -9.38 21.23 15.42
C VAL A 567 -10.11 22.51 15.03
N PHE A 568 -11.35 22.38 14.57
CA PHE A 568 -12.26 23.51 14.48
C PHE A 568 -13.14 23.58 15.73
N HIS A 569 -13.14 24.72 16.43
CA HIS A 569 -13.99 24.94 17.59
C HIS A 569 -15.25 25.70 17.18
N GLY A 570 -16.39 25.01 17.14
CA GLY A 570 -17.71 25.63 17.07
C GLY A 570 -18.17 26.04 18.46
N PHE A 571 -17.85 27.26 18.89
CA PHE A 571 -18.34 27.81 20.14
C PHE A 571 -19.84 28.06 20.07
N LEU A 572 -20.59 27.50 21.02
CA LEU A 572 -22.03 27.66 21.16
C LEU A 572 -22.30 28.54 22.38
N GLY A 573 -23.28 29.44 22.30
CA GLY A 573 -23.70 30.26 23.44
C GLY A 573 -24.10 29.40 24.62
N GLU A 574 -25.12 28.56 24.46
CA GLU A 574 -25.61 27.65 25.50
C GLU A 574 -25.65 26.20 25.01
N SER A 575 -25.83 25.26 25.94
CA SER A 575 -26.02 23.85 25.61
C SER A 575 -27.29 23.64 24.78
N LEU A 576 -27.15 22.91 23.66
CA LEU A 576 -28.29 22.47 22.87
C LEU A 576 -29.12 21.44 23.65
N GLN A 577 -30.35 21.79 24.02
CA GLN A 577 -31.24 20.94 24.83
C GLN A 577 -31.76 19.71 24.08
N ASP A 578 -31.90 19.79 22.75
CA ASP A 578 -32.46 18.73 21.92
C ASP A 578 -31.37 17.91 21.20
N ILE A 579 -31.30 16.62 21.53
CA ILE A 579 -30.40 15.64 20.91
C ILE A 579 -30.62 15.56 19.39
N LYS A 580 -31.87 15.70 18.89
CA LYS A 580 -32.14 15.64 17.45
C LYS A 580 -31.47 16.81 16.72
N SER A 581 -31.45 17.99 17.33
CA SER A 581 -30.79 19.18 16.80
C SER A 581 -29.26 19.01 16.76
N VAL A 582 -28.65 18.49 17.83
CA VAL A 582 -27.21 18.15 17.83
C VAL A 582 -26.87 17.15 16.72
N LYS A 583 -27.65 16.07 16.58
CA LYS A 583 -27.46 15.07 15.51
C LYS A 583 -27.56 15.68 14.12
N LYS A 584 -28.52 16.57 13.89
CA LYS A 584 -28.68 17.27 12.61
C LYS A 584 -27.48 18.14 12.29
N ILE A 585 -26.98 18.91 13.26
CA ILE A 585 -25.79 19.76 13.08
C ILE A 585 -24.57 18.89 12.78
N VAL A 586 -24.28 17.88 13.60
CA VAL A 586 -23.15 16.95 13.37
C VAL A 586 -23.25 16.31 11.98
N LYS A 587 -24.41 15.75 11.63
CA LYS A 587 -24.65 15.15 10.31
C LYS A 587 -24.38 16.15 9.18
N LYS A 588 -24.94 17.36 9.29
CA LYS A 588 -24.79 18.40 8.28
C LYS A 588 -23.33 18.82 8.10
N ILE A 589 -22.58 18.95 9.20
CA ILE A 589 -21.15 19.28 9.16
C ILE A 589 -20.39 18.15 8.46
N THR A 590 -20.60 16.90 8.85
CA THR A 590 -19.89 15.74 8.28
C THR A 590 -20.24 15.44 6.82
N GLU A 591 -21.44 15.82 6.36
CA GLU A 591 -21.86 15.66 4.96
C GLU A 591 -21.40 16.82 4.06
N SER A 592 -21.18 18.01 4.63
CA SER A 592 -20.92 19.23 3.85
C SER A 592 -19.44 19.68 3.87
N PHE A 593 -18.66 19.27 4.87
CA PHE A 593 -17.27 19.71 5.06
C PHE A 593 -16.32 18.53 5.21
N ARG A 594 -15.04 18.76 4.90
CA ARG A 594 -13.97 17.76 4.89
C ARG A 594 -13.06 17.86 6.11
N LEU A 595 -13.20 18.92 6.91
CA LEU A 595 -12.34 19.16 8.07
C LEU A 595 -12.28 17.92 8.98
N PRO A 596 -11.07 17.52 9.40
CA PRO A 596 -10.85 16.21 9.98
C PRO A 596 -11.38 16.08 11.41
N TYR A 597 -11.58 17.20 12.10
CA TYR A 597 -11.99 17.22 13.49
C TYR A 597 -12.64 18.56 13.86
N PHE A 598 -13.77 18.49 14.54
CA PHE A 598 -14.49 19.65 15.05
C PHE A 598 -15.10 19.35 16.42
N THR A 599 -15.32 20.40 17.20
CA THR A 599 -16.01 20.35 18.49
C THR A 599 -17.20 21.29 18.50
N LEU A 600 -18.29 20.89 19.15
CA LEU A 600 -19.38 21.78 19.54
C LEU A 600 -19.18 22.12 21.02
N THR A 601 -18.88 23.38 21.33
CA THR A 601 -18.42 23.81 22.66
C THR A 601 -19.44 24.76 23.28
N PRO A 602 -20.41 24.26 24.05
CA PRO A 602 -21.37 25.11 24.75
C PRO A 602 -20.76 25.76 25.99
N THR A 603 -21.27 26.95 26.34
CA THR A 603 -20.97 27.57 27.62
C THR A 603 -21.89 27.00 28.70
N PHE A 604 -21.29 26.64 29.83
CA PHE A 604 -22.00 26.27 31.04
C PHE A 604 -21.24 26.77 32.26
N SER A 605 -21.95 26.95 33.36
CA SER A 605 -21.40 27.36 34.66
C SER A 605 -21.62 26.25 35.68
N ILE A 606 -20.80 26.17 36.72
CA ILE A 606 -20.93 25.15 37.77
C ILE A 606 -21.23 25.86 39.09
N CYS A 607 -22.41 25.61 39.63
CA CYS A 607 -22.78 26.00 40.98
C CYS A 607 -22.42 24.86 41.97
N PRO A 608 -21.77 25.15 43.11
CA PRO A 608 -21.51 24.14 44.13
C PRO A 608 -22.77 23.45 44.67
N LYS A 609 -23.91 24.15 44.67
CA LYS A 609 -25.21 23.62 45.12
C LYS A 609 -26.00 22.92 44.00
N HIS A 610 -26.07 23.53 42.82
CA HIS A 610 -26.98 23.08 41.74
C HIS A 610 -26.29 22.36 40.58
N GLY A 611 -24.96 22.24 40.60
CA GLY A 611 -24.20 21.59 39.53
C GLY A 611 -24.17 22.42 38.24
N TYR A 612 -24.34 21.75 37.09
CA TYR A 612 -24.25 22.38 35.76
C TYR A 612 -25.45 23.32 35.49
N LEU A 613 -25.12 24.53 35.04
CA LEU A 613 -26.05 25.57 34.60
C LEU A 613 -25.78 25.90 33.14
N ALA A 614 -26.83 26.00 32.31
CA ALA A 614 -26.68 26.41 30.93
C ALA A 614 -26.28 27.89 30.85
N GLY A 615 -25.27 28.22 30.03
CA GLY A 615 -24.78 29.58 29.84
C GLY A 615 -23.69 30.02 30.82
N GLY A 616 -23.17 31.23 30.60
CA GLY A 616 -22.16 31.86 31.44
C GLY A 616 -22.80 32.71 32.54
N HIS A 617 -22.63 32.30 33.79
CA HIS A 617 -23.20 32.93 34.97
C HIS A 617 -22.10 33.16 36.01
N PHE A 618 -21.92 34.41 36.43
CA PHE A 618 -21.00 34.75 37.52
C PHE A 618 -21.60 34.41 38.90
N TYR A 619 -22.92 34.47 39.02
CA TYR A 619 -23.70 34.11 40.21
C TYR A 619 -24.79 33.11 39.82
N CYS A 620 -25.15 32.18 40.71
CA CYS A 620 -26.09 31.12 40.38
C CYS A 620 -27.54 31.63 40.40
N PRO A 621 -28.25 31.70 39.26
CA PRO A 621 -29.62 32.23 39.23
C PRO A 621 -30.59 31.40 40.08
N LYS A 622 -30.31 30.10 40.26
CA LYS A 622 -31.13 29.22 41.13
C LYS A 622 -30.89 29.50 42.61
N CYS A 623 -29.65 29.83 43.02
CA CYS A 623 -29.38 30.26 44.38
C CYS A 623 -30.08 31.59 44.67
N ASP A 624 -30.01 32.51 43.71
CA ASP A 624 -30.65 33.82 43.84
C ASP A 624 -32.17 33.66 43.99
N GLU A 625 -32.81 32.83 43.16
CA GLU A 625 -34.24 32.51 43.30
C GLU A 625 -34.58 31.86 44.65
N GLU A 626 -33.75 30.95 45.17
CA GLU A 626 -33.97 30.32 46.47
C GLU A 626 -33.86 31.32 47.62
N ILE A 627 -32.91 32.25 47.56
CA ILE A 627 -32.74 33.33 48.55
C ILE A 627 -33.97 34.25 48.53
N VAL A 628 -34.45 34.62 47.34
CA VAL A 628 -35.65 35.45 47.20
C VAL A 628 -36.90 34.74 47.75
N ARG A 629 -37.10 33.45 47.42
CA ARG A 629 -38.24 32.67 47.96
C ARG A 629 -38.19 32.52 49.47
N GLU A 630 -37.00 32.32 50.03
CA GLU A 630 -36.82 32.20 51.48
C GLU A 630 -37.09 33.53 52.19
N LYS A 631 -36.65 34.66 51.60
CA LYS A 631 -37.02 35.99 52.07
C LYS A 631 -38.55 36.16 52.10
N GLU A 632 -39.24 35.88 50.99
CA GLU A 632 -40.70 36.01 50.89
C GLU A 632 -41.43 35.14 51.93
N ARG A 633 -40.89 33.95 52.24
CA ARG A 633 -41.43 33.07 53.28
C ARG A 633 -41.27 33.68 54.68
N LEU A 634 -40.07 34.16 55.02
CA LEU A 634 -39.77 34.75 56.32
C LEU A 634 -40.54 36.08 56.54
N GLU A 635 -40.72 36.88 55.49
CA GLU A 635 -41.53 38.11 55.56
C GLU A 635 -43.01 37.81 55.81
N LYS A 636 -43.57 36.74 55.22
CA LYS A 636 -44.94 36.26 55.52
C LYS A 636 -45.09 35.77 56.96
N GLU A 637 -44.00 35.30 57.58
CA GLU A 637 -43.95 34.90 58.99
C GLU A 637 -43.74 36.08 59.95
N GLY A 638 -43.72 37.32 59.42
CA GLY A 638 -43.62 38.56 60.20
C GLY A 638 -42.19 39.02 60.51
N MET A 639 -41.17 38.40 59.90
CA MET A 639 -39.77 38.79 60.07
C MET A 639 -39.35 39.83 59.02
N LYS A 640 -38.56 40.83 59.42
CA LYS A 640 -37.96 41.78 58.46
C LYS A 640 -36.62 41.23 57.95
N VAL A 641 -36.50 41.01 56.64
CA VAL A 641 -35.30 40.40 56.02
C VAL A 641 -34.72 41.31 54.96
N GLU A 642 -33.41 41.56 55.03
CA GLU A 642 -32.63 42.31 54.02
C GLU A 642 -31.61 41.37 53.35
N ILE A 643 -31.53 41.42 52.02
CA ILE A 643 -30.52 40.67 51.24
C ILE A 643 -29.34 41.63 51.04
N GLN A 644 -28.13 41.19 51.40
CA GLN A 644 -26.90 41.91 51.04
C GLN A 644 -26.55 41.59 49.59
N ASP A 645 -26.31 42.65 48.81
CA ASP A 645 -25.90 42.60 47.40
C ASP A 645 -24.53 41.94 47.18
#